data_AF-A0A3B8M0L5-F1
#
_entry.id   AF-A0A3B8M0L5-F1
#
_cell.length_a   1.000
_cell.length_b   1.000
_cell.length_c   1.000
_cell.angle_alpha   90.00
_cell.angle_beta   90.00
_cell.angle_gamma   90.00
#
_symmetry.space_group_name_H-M   'P 1'
#
loop_
_entity.id
_entity.type
_entity.pdbx_description
1 polymer ?
#
loop_
_entity_poly.entity_id
_entity_poly.type
_entity_poly.pdbx_seq_one_letter_code
_entity_poly.pdbx_strand_id
1 'polypeptide(L)'
;MTDSTASTDSDRADGFSDRLDHARQRELVQGLLQAVVDRVHAEKTLADGQAGRSETEDRGYEEACRALEQKRDAARATIIRQYDLVRDETLSQIDAEISATQIEYDDRVAELQQKSEGDQERIEKERDEARWMVQAVLDDTAEDSPKHKFETYKASLKVSRVRRLADWEDLAGRVEAVAGQLAGWRQPQSPSTSQGMRPPAETDDCLEHFVECVDKANRDIDAIGRLWLPRLFSGMFPLLMWVLLTSLVAVPLIVLDVPGKLKLVRDANSLGPVVGISIGASLVAAMVLMGLVLLVARVRCRRLWERLGEHTADARRARQHWLQASQQEFGRRKDEFTDWYHVIVEERENAIGRIEEIQSGRAEEIANRHKAELADVHQRFPETLKQLVDRRQQQEMACEAERSEQLEEIEQEYRTGRETLDREHTQRVASERERFQRAFSELKQNWETACGMFATATGDMVTRCDELFPAWLDLANGGYSPPERVPPAVRLGTFDVDLSKVPGGVPDNEQLQTVPKNIPMPAILPFPERASVLLEAEREGRDAAVAALQTSMLRMLTGLPPGKLRLTIIDPVGLGDNFSAFMHLADFDELLVSGRIWTESAHIDRQLANLTEHMENVFQTYLRNQFETIEEYNEYAGEVAEPYQVLVVANFPVNFSDTAVRRLVSIASSGARCGVYTLVSVDSHQQLPHNFDLEDLRQHANCLTWVGDRFAWQDQQLGWLPLSIEPPPEPTEFVEIVRAVGEQARDTRRVEVSFDRVAPAPEEYWGRDSRRSLDVPLGRAGATKLQDLHLGSGTSQHVLIAGKTGSGKSSFLHTLITNVSLYYDPDQVEFYLIDFKKGVEFKTYV
;
A
#
# COMPACT_ATOMS: atom_id res chain seq x y z
N MET A 1 8.62 11.72 82.48
CA MET A 1 9.04 10.38 82.91
C MET A 1 8.18 9.39 82.17
N THR A 2 8.62 9.14 80.95
CA THR A 2 8.31 7.98 80.10
C THR A 2 9.07 6.80 80.69
N ASP A 3 8.42 5.66 80.94
CA ASP A 3 9.02 4.35 80.65
C ASP A 3 8.06 3.17 80.84
N SER A 4 8.19 2.24 79.90
CA SER A 4 7.91 0.80 80.00
C SER A 4 6.45 0.30 79.91
N THR A 5 5.90 0.34 78.69
CA THR A 5 5.08 -0.77 78.14
C THR A 5 5.35 -0.86 76.63
N ALA A 6 6.53 -1.36 76.28
CA ALA A 6 6.91 -1.68 74.90
C ALA A 6 7.72 -2.98 74.91
N SER A 7 7.03 -4.10 75.07
CA SER A 7 7.51 -5.42 74.68
C SER A 7 6.29 -6.27 74.37
N THR A 8 6.35 -7.06 73.30
CA THR A 8 5.34 -8.01 72.77
C THR A 8 4.35 -7.48 71.73
N ASP A 9 4.81 -6.72 70.73
CA ASP A 9 4.08 -6.60 69.45
C ASP A 9 4.95 -6.92 68.21
N SER A 10 6.25 -7.22 68.38
CA SER A 10 7.11 -7.65 67.26
C SER A 10 6.94 -9.13 66.89
N ASP A 11 6.50 -10.00 67.81
CA ASP A 11 6.31 -11.44 67.54
C ASP A 11 5.00 -11.75 66.79
N ARG A 12 4.09 -10.77 66.63
CA ARG A 12 2.85 -10.95 65.85
C ARG A 12 3.00 -10.59 64.37
N ALA A 13 4.01 -9.81 63.99
CA ALA A 13 4.20 -9.36 62.62
C ALA A 13 5.03 -10.35 61.77
N ASP A 14 5.96 -11.09 62.37
CA ASP A 14 6.72 -12.15 61.69
C ASP A 14 5.93 -13.46 61.50
N GLY A 15 4.80 -13.62 62.21
CA GLY A 15 4.01 -14.86 62.23
C GLY A 15 3.07 -15.10 61.04
N PHE A 16 2.88 -14.13 60.13
CA PHE A 16 1.98 -14.27 58.98
C PHE A 16 2.66 -14.78 57.70
N SER A 17 3.99 -14.67 57.61
CA SER A 17 4.77 -15.11 56.44
C SER A 17 5.03 -16.62 56.39
N ASP A 18 4.81 -17.33 57.50
CA ASP A 18 5.44 -18.64 57.76
C ASP A 18 4.42 -19.77 58.10
N ARG A 19 3.13 -19.52 57.84
CA ARG A 19 2.05 -20.46 58.18
C ARG A 19 1.60 -21.25 56.95
N LEU A 20 1.81 -22.56 56.99
CA LEU A 20 1.09 -23.54 56.16
C LEU A 20 -0.38 -23.55 56.58
N ASP A 21 -1.13 -22.57 56.08
CA ASP A 21 -2.53 -22.34 56.41
C ASP A 21 -3.39 -22.33 55.14
N HIS A 22 -4.52 -23.02 55.19
CA HIS A 22 -5.49 -23.07 54.11
C HIS A 22 -6.16 -21.71 53.86
N ALA A 23 -6.30 -20.85 54.88
CA ALA A 23 -6.75 -19.47 54.69
C ALA A 23 -5.75 -18.66 53.85
N ARG A 24 -4.45 -18.88 54.07
CA ARG A 24 -3.38 -18.24 53.29
C ARG A 24 -3.39 -18.69 51.83
N GLN A 25 -3.62 -19.98 51.55
CA GLN A 25 -3.75 -20.47 50.17
C GLN A 25 -4.89 -19.79 49.41
N ARG A 26 -6.04 -19.65 50.07
CA ARG A 26 -7.20 -18.93 49.55
C ARG A 26 -6.88 -17.45 49.27
N GLU A 27 -6.23 -16.77 50.19
CA GLU A 27 -5.80 -15.37 50.03
C GLU A 27 -4.84 -15.20 48.84
N LEU A 28 -3.84 -16.08 48.70
CA LEU A 28 -2.88 -16.05 47.60
C LEU A 28 -3.57 -16.24 46.24
N VAL A 29 -4.45 -17.23 46.13
CA VAL A 29 -5.21 -17.49 44.90
C VAL A 29 -6.14 -16.30 44.58
N GLN A 30 -6.82 -15.75 45.58
CA GLN A 30 -7.67 -14.57 45.39
C GLN A 30 -6.86 -13.34 44.95
N GLY A 31 -5.68 -13.11 45.54
CA GLY A 31 -4.77 -12.04 45.14
C GLY A 31 -4.28 -12.19 43.70
N LEU A 32 -3.96 -13.41 43.27
CA LEU A 32 -3.60 -13.69 41.88
C LEU A 32 -4.76 -13.45 40.91
N LEU A 33 -5.97 -13.91 41.25
CA LEU A 33 -7.16 -13.68 40.44
C LEU A 33 -7.51 -12.18 40.35
N GLN A 34 -7.34 -11.43 41.44
CA GLN A 34 -7.52 -9.98 41.44
C GLN A 34 -6.48 -9.29 40.54
N ALA A 35 -5.21 -9.69 40.60
CA ALA A 35 -4.16 -9.16 39.73
C ALA A 35 -4.45 -9.44 38.24
N VAL A 36 -5.03 -10.60 37.92
CA VAL A 36 -5.51 -10.91 36.57
C VAL A 36 -6.60 -9.92 36.14
N VAL A 37 -7.61 -9.68 36.98
CA VAL A 37 -8.70 -8.74 36.69
C VAL A 37 -8.16 -7.32 36.50
N ASP A 38 -7.28 -6.87 37.40
CA ASP A 38 -6.68 -5.53 37.35
C ASP A 38 -5.84 -5.33 36.08
N ARG A 39 -5.05 -6.35 35.70
CA ARG A 39 -4.30 -6.36 34.44
C ARG A 39 -5.22 -6.26 33.22
N VAL A 40 -6.23 -7.13 33.12
CA VAL A 40 -7.17 -7.14 31.99
C VAL A 40 -7.89 -5.80 31.87
N HIS A 41 -8.30 -5.21 32.99
CA HIS A 41 -8.91 -3.88 33.01
C HIS A 41 -7.94 -2.78 32.56
N ALA A 42 -6.70 -2.81 33.04
CA ALA A 42 -5.67 -1.84 32.68
C ALA A 42 -5.26 -1.96 31.20
N GLU A 43 -5.13 -3.17 30.64
CA GLU A 43 -4.88 -3.41 29.22
C GLU A 43 -5.98 -2.83 28.34
N LYS A 44 -7.25 -3.07 28.71
CA LYS A 44 -8.39 -2.51 27.98
C LYS A 44 -8.39 -0.98 28.03
N THR A 45 -8.14 -0.40 29.20
CA THR A 45 -8.08 1.06 29.38
C THR A 45 -6.94 1.69 28.57
N LEU A 46 -5.79 1.02 28.50
CA LEU A 46 -4.65 1.45 27.67
C LEU A 46 -4.95 1.35 26.17
N ALA A 47 -5.57 0.25 25.72
CA ALA A 47 -5.93 0.05 24.33
C ALA A 47 -6.98 1.06 23.85
N ASP A 48 -8.07 1.23 24.62
CA ASP A 48 -9.15 2.17 24.32
C ASP A 48 -8.63 3.63 24.37
N GLY A 49 -7.78 3.94 25.35
CA GLY A 49 -7.16 5.26 25.50
C GLY A 49 -6.19 5.62 24.37
N GLN A 50 -5.41 4.65 23.88
CA GLN A 50 -4.46 4.87 22.78
C GLN A 50 -5.18 5.06 21.45
N ALA A 51 -6.14 4.18 21.12
CA ALA A 51 -6.87 4.26 19.85
C ALA A 51 -7.67 5.57 19.75
N GLY A 52 -8.43 5.91 20.80
CA GLY A 52 -9.25 7.11 20.80
C GLY A 52 -8.44 8.40 20.71
N ARG A 53 -7.30 8.49 21.41
CA ARG A 53 -6.47 9.71 21.42
C ARG A 53 -5.66 9.91 20.15
N SER A 54 -5.07 8.84 19.60
CA SER A 54 -4.31 8.91 18.35
C SER A 54 -5.20 9.42 17.21
N GLU A 55 -6.41 8.87 17.07
CA GLU A 55 -7.34 9.32 16.03
C GLU A 55 -7.74 10.80 16.20
N THR A 56 -8.02 11.27 17.41
CA THR A 56 -8.35 12.69 17.62
C THR A 56 -7.19 13.64 17.38
N GLU A 57 -5.96 13.28 17.78
CA GLU A 57 -4.76 14.09 17.56
C GLU A 57 -4.43 14.17 16.06
N ASP A 58 -4.44 13.04 15.36
CA ASP A 58 -4.14 12.97 13.92
C ASP A 58 -5.19 13.75 13.12
N ARG A 59 -6.49 13.58 13.45
CA ARG A 59 -7.57 14.31 12.78
C ARG A 59 -7.50 15.82 13.04
N GLY A 60 -7.18 16.23 14.27
CA GLY A 60 -7.01 17.64 14.62
C GLY A 60 -5.83 18.28 13.87
N TYR A 61 -4.73 17.55 13.71
CA TYR A 61 -3.58 17.97 12.91
C TYR A 61 -3.94 18.09 11.42
N GLU A 62 -4.63 17.10 10.83
CA GLU A 62 -5.07 17.18 9.43
C GLU A 62 -6.02 18.36 9.18
N GLU A 63 -6.98 18.61 10.08
CA GLU A 63 -7.89 19.75 10.01
C GLU A 63 -7.12 21.09 10.05
N ALA A 64 -6.14 21.22 10.94
CA ALA A 64 -5.29 22.41 11.03
C ALA A 64 -4.42 22.62 9.78
N CYS A 65 -3.87 21.55 9.20
CA CYS A 65 -3.10 21.61 7.96
C CYS A 65 -3.96 22.09 6.79
N ARG A 66 -5.17 21.53 6.63
CA ARG A 66 -6.12 21.96 5.59
C ARG A 66 -6.52 23.43 5.75
N ALA A 67 -6.74 23.89 6.97
CA ALA A 67 -7.04 25.30 7.24
C ALA A 67 -5.88 26.22 6.83
N LEU A 68 -4.63 25.81 7.08
CA LEU A 68 -3.44 26.55 6.69
C LEU A 68 -3.28 26.61 5.15
N GLU A 69 -3.50 25.49 4.47
CA GLU A 69 -3.49 25.40 2.99
C GLU A 69 -4.57 26.28 2.36
N GLN A 70 -5.80 26.23 2.88
CA GLN A 70 -6.89 27.10 2.41
C GLN A 70 -6.56 28.58 2.60
N LYS A 71 -5.95 28.96 3.73
CA LYS A 71 -5.52 30.34 3.98
C LYS A 71 -4.47 30.80 2.97
N ARG A 72 -3.47 29.96 2.67
CA ARG A 72 -2.45 30.22 1.64
C ARG A 72 -3.10 30.40 0.26
N ASP A 73 -3.97 29.47 -0.14
CA ASP A 73 -4.59 29.50 -1.47
C ASP A 73 -5.49 30.72 -1.66
N ALA A 74 -6.26 31.10 -0.63
CA ALA A 74 -7.08 32.30 -0.64
C ALA A 74 -6.23 33.59 -0.73
N ALA A 75 -5.14 33.68 0.04
CA ALA A 75 -4.22 34.82 -0.02
C ALA A 75 -3.54 34.93 -1.39
N ARG A 76 -3.04 33.81 -1.92
CA ARG A 76 -2.41 33.72 -3.24
C ARG A 76 -3.37 34.10 -4.37
N ALA A 77 -4.61 33.62 -4.34
CA ALA A 77 -5.63 33.98 -5.32
C ALA A 77 -5.96 35.48 -5.29
N THR A 78 -5.95 36.10 -4.09
CA THR A 78 -6.19 37.53 -3.92
C THR A 78 -5.08 38.37 -4.55
N ILE A 79 -3.81 38.03 -4.28
CA ILE A 79 -2.64 38.71 -4.86
C ILE A 79 -2.61 38.56 -6.39
N ILE A 80 -2.83 37.35 -6.90
CA ILE A 80 -2.86 37.10 -8.36
C ILE A 80 -3.94 37.94 -9.04
N ARG A 81 -5.14 38.02 -8.45
CA ARG A 81 -6.24 38.81 -8.99
C ARG A 81 -5.96 40.31 -8.97
N GLN A 82 -5.33 40.83 -7.91
CA GLN A 82 -4.91 42.23 -7.83
C GLN A 82 -3.84 42.54 -8.88
N TYR A 83 -2.86 41.64 -9.05
CA TYR A 83 -1.83 41.76 -10.06
C TYR A 83 -2.39 41.78 -11.48
N ASP A 84 -3.26 40.83 -11.85
CA ASP A 84 -3.81 40.77 -13.21
C ASP A 84 -4.56 42.06 -13.56
N LEU A 85 -5.25 42.66 -12.59
CA LEU A 85 -5.98 43.90 -12.76
C LEU A 85 -5.06 45.12 -13.00
N VAL A 86 -3.99 45.25 -12.20
CA VAL A 86 -3.00 46.33 -12.33
C VAL A 86 -2.16 46.17 -13.60
N ARG A 87 -1.73 44.93 -13.92
CA ARG A 87 -0.98 44.62 -15.14
C ARG A 87 -1.79 44.99 -16.39
N ASP A 88 -3.02 44.52 -16.47
CA ASP A 88 -3.85 44.73 -17.67
C ASP A 88 -4.18 46.22 -17.86
N GLU A 89 -4.44 46.96 -16.76
CA GLU A 89 -4.66 48.42 -16.83
C GLU A 89 -3.42 49.17 -17.33
N THR A 90 -2.24 48.83 -16.80
CA THR A 90 -0.99 49.55 -17.09
C THR A 90 -0.44 49.21 -18.48
N LEU A 91 -0.49 47.93 -18.87
CA LEU A 91 -0.02 47.48 -20.19
C LEU A 91 -0.96 47.91 -21.31
N SER A 92 -2.28 47.93 -21.09
CA SER A 92 -3.24 48.36 -22.11
C SER A 92 -3.03 49.82 -22.54
N GLN A 93 -2.59 50.70 -21.64
CA GLN A 93 -2.27 52.09 -21.98
C GLN A 93 -1.05 52.18 -22.90
N ILE A 94 0.01 51.40 -22.62
CA ILE A 94 1.23 51.38 -23.44
C ILE A 94 0.98 50.68 -24.78
N ASP A 95 0.19 49.61 -24.82
CA ASP A 95 -0.18 48.90 -26.05
C ASP A 95 -1.03 49.78 -26.98
N ALA A 96 -1.89 50.65 -26.42
CA ALA A 96 -2.62 51.65 -27.19
C ALA A 96 -1.68 52.72 -27.79
N GLU A 97 -0.67 53.19 -27.04
CA GLU A 97 0.34 54.13 -27.55
C GLU A 97 1.23 53.50 -28.65
N ILE A 98 1.64 52.24 -28.49
CA ILE A 98 2.39 51.49 -29.52
C ILE A 98 1.55 51.37 -30.80
N SER A 99 0.29 50.98 -30.66
CA SER A 99 -0.62 50.81 -31.80
C SER A 99 -0.88 52.14 -32.52
N ALA A 100 -1.10 53.23 -31.78
CA ALA A 100 -1.27 54.57 -32.37
C ALA A 100 -0.01 55.03 -33.13
N THR A 101 1.17 54.81 -32.56
CA THR A 101 2.45 55.18 -33.19
C THR A 101 2.74 54.33 -34.45
N GLN A 102 2.35 53.05 -34.43
CA GLN A 102 2.48 52.16 -35.59
C GLN A 102 1.56 52.59 -36.74
N ILE A 103 0.30 52.94 -36.43
CA ILE A 103 -0.66 53.45 -37.43
C ILE A 103 -0.15 54.77 -38.03
N GLU A 104 0.37 55.69 -37.21
CA GLU A 104 0.95 56.96 -37.68
C GLU A 104 2.16 56.74 -38.60
N TYR A 105 3.01 55.76 -38.29
CA TYR A 105 4.12 55.37 -39.16
C TYR A 105 3.65 54.84 -40.51
N ASP A 106 2.71 53.88 -40.51
CA ASP A 106 2.20 53.26 -41.73
C ASP A 106 1.48 54.29 -42.63
N ASP A 107 0.67 55.18 -42.03
CA ASP A 107 0.01 56.28 -42.74
C ASP A 107 1.01 57.26 -43.36
N ARG A 108 2.07 57.62 -42.62
CA ARG A 108 3.07 58.60 -43.10
C ARG A 108 3.96 58.03 -44.21
N VAL A 109 4.27 56.73 -44.16
CA VAL A 109 4.98 56.04 -45.25
C VAL A 109 4.10 55.96 -46.50
N ALA A 110 2.81 55.64 -46.34
CA ALA A 110 1.87 55.58 -47.46
C ALA A 110 1.68 56.96 -48.13
N GLU A 111 1.57 58.04 -47.35
CA GLU A 111 1.44 59.41 -47.87
C GLU A 111 2.67 59.84 -48.70
N LEU A 112 3.89 59.52 -48.22
CA LEU A 112 5.13 59.85 -48.93
C LEU A 112 5.30 59.02 -50.21
N GLN A 113 4.90 57.74 -50.20
CA GLN A 113 4.91 56.89 -51.40
C GLN A 113 3.95 57.40 -52.47
N GLN A 114 2.71 57.73 -52.09
CA GLN A 114 1.71 58.27 -53.01
C GLN A 114 2.14 59.60 -53.65
N LYS A 115 2.83 60.45 -52.87
CA LYS A 115 3.37 61.73 -53.36
C LYS A 115 4.53 61.53 -54.34
N SER A 116 5.41 60.55 -54.09
CA SER A 116 6.50 60.19 -54.99
C SER A 116 5.99 59.65 -56.33
N GLU A 117 4.98 58.77 -56.32
CA GLU A 117 4.37 58.23 -57.53
C GLU A 117 3.70 59.33 -58.37
N GLY A 118 2.95 60.23 -57.72
CA GLY A 118 2.28 61.35 -58.41
C GLY A 118 3.25 62.38 -59.02
N ASP A 119 4.39 62.66 -58.37
CA ASP A 119 5.40 63.56 -58.92
C ASP A 119 6.15 62.93 -60.12
N GLN A 120 6.35 61.61 -60.10
CA GLN A 120 7.04 60.88 -61.17
C GLN A 120 6.19 60.78 -62.45
N GLU A 121 4.88 60.54 -62.32
CA GLU A 121 3.93 60.58 -63.45
C GLU A 121 3.88 61.96 -64.12
N ARG A 122 4.00 63.05 -63.34
CA ARG A 122 3.98 64.42 -63.86
C ARG A 122 5.19 64.75 -64.74
N ILE A 123 6.37 64.26 -64.36
CA ILE A 123 7.63 64.46 -65.09
C ILE A 123 7.64 63.67 -66.41
N GLU A 124 7.10 62.43 -66.41
CA GLU A 124 6.99 61.63 -67.64
C GLU A 124 6.05 62.27 -68.65
N LYS A 125 4.93 62.85 -68.20
CA LYS A 125 3.96 63.53 -69.07
C LYS A 125 4.55 64.79 -69.72
N GLU A 126 5.29 65.61 -68.97
CA GLU A 126 5.97 66.80 -69.51
C GLU A 126 7.10 66.44 -70.50
N ARG A 127 7.79 65.31 -70.30
CA ARG A 127 8.81 64.79 -71.22
C ARG A 127 8.21 64.41 -72.58
N ASP A 128 7.08 63.71 -72.55
CA ASP A 128 6.45 63.19 -73.77
C ASP A 128 5.77 64.31 -74.59
N GLU A 129 5.20 65.33 -73.93
CA GLU A 129 4.64 66.52 -74.60
C GLU A 129 5.71 67.38 -75.30
N ALA A 130 6.90 67.55 -74.68
CA ALA A 130 8.01 68.30 -75.29
C ALA A 130 8.63 67.57 -76.50
N ARG A 131 8.69 66.24 -76.47
CA ARG A 131 9.18 65.40 -77.58
C ARG A 131 8.26 65.46 -78.80
N TRP A 132 6.95 65.49 -78.59
CA TRP A 132 5.95 65.55 -79.64
C TRP A 132 6.00 66.87 -80.43
N MET A 133 6.27 67.99 -79.76
CA MET A 133 6.26 69.33 -80.36
C MET A 133 7.43 69.58 -81.33
N VAL A 134 8.61 68.97 -81.11
CA VAL A 134 9.77 69.04 -82.04
C VAL A 134 9.56 68.14 -83.27
N GLN A 135 8.79 67.08 -83.13
CA GLN A 135 8.53 66.11 -84.19
C GLN A 135 7.47 66.59 -85.21
N ALA A 136 6.63 67.56 -84.83
CA ALA A 136 5.54 68.10 -85.66
C ALA A 136 5.92 69.34 -86.50
N VAL A 137 7.05 70.00 -86.23
CA VAL A 137 7.48 71.24 -86.93
C VAL A 137 8.27 70.94 -88.23
N LEU A 138 8.69 69.69 -88.45
CA LEU A 138 9.39 69.21 -89.66
C LEU A 138 8.70 67.95 -90.20
N ASP A 139 7.51 68.14 -90.78
CA ASP A 139 6.65 67.06 -91.28
C ASP A 139 7.02 66.65 -92.72
N ASP A 140 7.18 65.35 -92.95
CA ASP A 140 7.51 64.73 -94.23
C ASP A 140 6.36 64.83 -95.27
N THR A 141 5.18 65.31 -94.84
CA THR A 141 3.92 65.33 -95.60
C THR A 141 3.50 66.71 -96.15
N ALA A 142 4.29 67.77 -95.94
CA ALA A 142 3.99 69.10 -96.49
C ALA A 142 4.15 69.17 -98.03
N GLU A 143 3.31 69.94 -98.74
CA GLU A 143 3.36 70.09 -100.22
C GLU A 143 4.72 70.59 -100.75
N ASP A 144 5.49 71.29 -99.92
CA ASP A 144 6.81 71.82 -100.26
C ASP A 144 7.98 70.92 -99.82
N SER A 145 7.71 69.70 -99.31
CA SER A 145 8.75 68.81 -98.79
C SER A 145 9.66 68.27 -99.91
N PRO A 146 10.98 68.18 -99.66
CA PRO A 146 11.94 67.58 -100.58
C PRO A 146 11.47 66.21 -101.09
N LYS A 147 11.10 65.35 -100.17
CA LYS A 147 10.70 63.97 -100.44
C LYS A 147 9.48 63.92 -101.36
N HIS A 148 8.54 64.86 -101.22
CA HIS A 148 7.35 64.90 -102.06
C HIS A 148 7.66 65.28 -103.52
N LYS A 149 8.49 66.31 -103.76
CA LYS A 149 8.89 66.73 -105.12
C LYS A 149 9.66 65.64 -105.88
N PHE A 150 10.49 64.86 -105.19
CA PHE A 150 11.20 63.72 -105.78
C PHE A 150 10.27 62.54 -106.11
N GLU A 151 9.33 62.20 -105.22
CA GLU A 151 8.33 61.15 -105.47
C GLU A 151 7.40 61.50 -106.64
N THR A 152 7.01 62.77 -106.85
CA THR A 152 6.16 63.17 -107.99
C THR A 152 6.90 63.04 -109.33
N TYR A 153 8.19 63.37 -109.40
CA TYR A 153 9.02 63.18 -110.59
C TYR A 153 9.31 61.69 -110.88
N LYS A 154 9.58 60.91 -109.83
CA LYS A 154 9.74 59.45 -109.91
C LYS A 154 8.44 58.77 -110.35
N ALA A 155 7.28 59.29 -109.96
CA ALA A 155 5.97 58.80 -110.38
C ALA A 155 5.70 59.07 -111.87
N SER A 156 6.01 60.26 -112.41
CA SER A 156 5.78 60.57 -113.83
C SER A 156 6.68 59.75 -114.78
N LEU A 157 7.94 59.50 -114.39
CA LEU A 157 8.86 58.58 -115.10
C LEU A 157 8.44 57.10 -114.99
N LYS A 158 7.86 56.68 -113.85
CA LYS A 158 7.29 55.34 -113.71
C LYS A 158 6.09 55.15 -114.64
N VAL A 159 5.19 56.12 -114.75
CA VAL A 159 3.97 56.00 -115.59
C VAL A 159 4.34 55.87 -117.08
N SER A 160 5.27 56.69 -117.59
CA SER A 160 5.73 56.60 -118.98
C SER A 160 6.53 55.32 -119.27
N ARG A 161 7.37 54.87 -118.33
CA ARG A 161 8.11 53.60 -118.43
C ARG A 161 7.20 52.37 -118.35
N VAL A 162 6.20 52.36 -117.47
CA VAL A 162 5.25 51.26 -117.29
C VAL A 162 4.36 51.10 -118.52
N ARG A 163 3.84 52.19 -119.10
CA ARG A 163 3.00 52.11 -120.30
C ARG A 163 3.73 51.53 -121.50
N ARG A 164 5.02 51.82 -121.67
CA ARG A 164 5.82 51.33 -122.81
C ARG A 164 6.48 49.98 -122.56
N LEU A 165 6.75 49.63 -121.30
CA LEU A 165 6.99 48.23 -120.90
C LEU A 165 5.78 47.37 -121.23
N ALA A 166 4.57 47.85 -120.97
CA ALA A 166 3.34 47.14 -121.31
C ALA A 166 3.19 46.93 -122.83
N ASP A 167 3.54 47.90 -123.68
CA ASP A 167 3.51 47.71 -125.14
C ASP A 167 4.50 46.62 -125.62
N TRP A 168 5.70 46.56 -125.03
CA TRP A 168 6.67 45.50 -125.32
C TRP A 168 6.26 44.15 -124.73
N GLU A 169 5.74 44.14 -123.50
CA GLU A 169 5.25 42.93 -122.84
C GLU A 169 3.99 42.39 -123.53
N ASP A 170 3.13 43.24 -124.09
CA ASP A 170 2.00 42.79 -124.93
C ASP A 170 2.53 42.16 -126.22
N LEU A 171 3.51 42.76 -126.89
CA LEU A 171 4.13 42.15 -128.08
C LEU A 171 4.85 40.83 -127.73
N ALA A 172 5.72 40.84 -126.72
CA ALA A 172 6.47 39.67 -126.28
C ALA A 172 5.53 38.58 -125.75
N GLY A 173 4.49 38.96 -125.01
CA GLY A 173 3.45 38.09 -124.50
C GLY A 173 2.57 37.52 -125.61
N ARG A 174 2.27 38.26 -126.68
CA ARG A 174 1.58 37.72 -127.87
C ARG A 174 2.47 36.76 -128.66
N VAL A 175 3.74 37.08 -128.82
CA VAL A 175 4.73 36.19 -129.45
C VAL A 175 4.89 34.92 -128.62
N GLU A 176 4.96 35.03 -127.29
CA GLU A 176 5.06 33.93 -126.34
C GLU A 176 3.75 33.16 -126.19
N ALA A 177 2.59 33.79 -126.34
CA ALA A 177 1.29 33.12 -126.40
C ALA A 177 1.17 32.28 -127.67
N VAL A 178 1.66 32.79 -128.80
CA VAL A 178 1.74 32.02 -130.04
C VAL A 178 2.83 30.94 -129.94
N ALA A 179 3.97 31.24 -129.31
CA ALA A 179 5.00 30.26 -128.99
C ALA A 179 4.45 29.14 -128.11
N GLY A 180 3.64 29.49 -127.11
CA GLY A 180 3.02 28.62 -126.13
C GLY A 180 1.93 27.75 -126.74
N GLN A 181 1.06 28.33 -127.58
CA GLN A 181 0.09 27.56 -128.39
C GLN A 181 0.80 26.52 -129.27
N LEU A 182 2.02 26.82 -129.71
CA LEU A 182 2.83 25.97 -130.56
C LEU A 182 3.91 25.17 -129.80
N ALA A 183 4.05 25.36 -128.48
CA ALA A 183 5.15 24.79 -127.70
C ALA A 183 5.03 23.26 -127.59
N GLY A 184 3.78 22.76 -127.48
CA GLY A 184 3.51 21.32 -127.58
C GLY A 184 3.88 20.72 -128.95
N TRP A 185 4.11 21.55 -129.97
CA TRP A 185 4.29 21.13 -131.36
C TRP A 185 5.77 21.01 -131.79
N ARG A 186 6.74 21.13 -130.85
CA ARG A 186 8.21 20.95 -131.02
C ARG A 186 8.77 21.62 -132.29
N GLN A 187 8.92 22.95 -132.25
CA GLN A 187 9.63 23.70 -133.27
C GLN A 187 10.74 24.61 -132.70
N PRO A 188 11.78 24.95 -133.50
CA PRO A 188 13.01 25.57 -132.99
C PRO A 188 12.86 27.03 -132.52
N GLN A 189 13.78 27.35 -131.61
CA GLN A 189 14.05 28.60 -130.89
C GLN A 189 14.46 29.76 -131.81
N SER A 190 14.29 30.98 -131.29
CA SER A 190 15.09 32.19 -131.60
C SER A 190 15.30 32.53 -133.08
N PRO A 191 14.64 33.57 -133.58
CA PRO A 191 14.86 34.03 -134.93
C PRO A 191 16.15 34.82 -135.09
N SER A 192 16.86 34.48 -136.16
CA SER A 192 18.19 34.93 -136.51
C SER A 192 18.28 36.43 -136.82
N THR A 193 19.34 37.03 -136.27
CA THR A 193 19.80 38.41 -136.39
C THR A 193 19.95 38.91 -137.84
N SER A 194 19.09 39.83 -138.27
CA SER A 194 19.30 40.64 -139.48
C SER A 194 20.03 41.96 -139.14
N GLN A 195 20.84 42.51 -140.05
CA GLN A 195 21.58 43.76 -139.85
C GLN A 195 20.79 44.97 -140.39
N GLY A 196 19.90 45.55 -139.58
CA GLY A 196 19.15 46.78 -139.87
C GLY A 196 19.77 48.08 -139.32
N MET A 197 19.28 49.23 -139.82
CA MET A 197 19.73 50.64 -139.70
C MET A 197 20.07 51.15 -138.27
N ARG A 198 20.99 52.12 -138.12
CA ARG A 198 21.38 52.78 -136.83
C ARG A 198 20.31 53.77 -136.31
N PRO A 199 20.00 53.80 -134.99
CA PRO A 199 18.98 54.69 -134.39
C PRO A 199 19.48 56.13 -134.02
N PRO A 200 18.57 57.11 -133.77
CA PRO A 200 18.87 58.54 -133.48
C PRO A 200 19.48 58.83 -132.08
N ALA A 201 19.93 60.07 -131.82
CA ALA A 201 20.68 60.45 -130.60
C ALA A 201 19.84 61.03 -129.43
N GLU A 202 18.69 61.66 -129.68
CA GLU A 202 17.83 62.23 -128.62
C GLU A 202 16.84 61.20 -128.06
N THR A 203 16.48 61.35 -126.77
CA THR A 203 15.67 60.35 -126.04
C THR A 203 14.24 60.22 -126.58
N ASP A 204 13.66 61.32 -127.06
CA ASP A 204 12.30 61.35 -127.62
C ASP A 204 12.26 60.76 -129.05
N ASP A 205 13.25 61.05 -129.90
CA ASP A 205 13.36 60.46 -131.25
C ASP A 205 13.58 58.94 -131.22
N CYS A 206 14.31 58.44 -130.22
CA CYS A 206 14.46 57.00 -129.99
C CYS A 206 13.13 56.30 -129.69
N LEU A 207 12.17 57.01 -129.10
CA LEU A 207 10.87 56.46 -128.72
C LEU A 207 9.98 56.25 -129.95
N GLU A 208 9.94 57.20 -130.88
CA GLU A 208 9.12 57.08 -132.11
C GLU A 208 9.55 55.89 -132.97
N HIS A 209 10.86 55.67 -133.13
CA HIS A 209 11.39 54.57 -133.92
C HIS A 209 11.03 53.18 -133.34
N PHE A 210 10.96 53.05 -132.01
CA PHE A 210 10.56 51.81 -131.35
C PHE A 210 9.10 51.41 -131.65
N VAL A 211 8.19 52.39 -131.71
CA VAL A 211 6.76 52.14 -131.94
C VAL A 211 6.51 51.55 -133.34
N GLU A 212 7.18 52.06 -134.37
CA GLU A 212 6.98 51.60 -135.76
C GLU A 212 7.37 50.13 -135.98
N CYS A 213 8.38 49.63 -135.24
CA CYS A 213 8.82 48.23 -135.32
C CYS A 213 7.83 47.26 -134.63
N VAL A 214 7.20 47.68 -133.53
CA VAL A 214 6.21 46.87 -132.79
C VAL A 214 4.97 46.60 -133.67
N ASP A 215 4.51 47.58 -134.43
CA ASP A 215 3.34 47.45 -135.32
C ASP A 215 3.55 46.49 -136.50
N LYS A 216 4.78 46.38 -137.02
CA LYS A 216 5.12 45.41 -138.08
C LYS A 216 5.03 43.96 -137.54
N ALA A 217 5.56 43.70 -136.34
CA ALA A 217 5.55 42.38 -135.72
C ALA A 217 4.13 41.89 -135.35
N ASN A 218 3.25 42.78 -134.86
CA ASN A 218 1.87 42.41 -134.52
C ASN A 218 1.05 41.88 -135.72
N ARG A 219 1.28 42.39 -136.93
CA ARG A 219 0.56 41.93 -138.14
C ARG A 219 0.82 40.47 -138.49
N ASP A 220 2.00 39.95 -138.20
CA ASP A 220 2.36 38.55 -138.46
C ASP A 220 1.77 37.59 -137.42
N ILE A 221 1.65 38.02 -136.16
CA ILE A 221 0.99 37.27 -135.07
C ILE A 221 -0.48 36.97 -135.44
N ASP A 222 -1.18 37.96 -135.97
CA ASP A 222 -2.60 37.83 -136.36
C ASP A 222 -2.83 36.85 -137.53
N ALA A 223 -1.80 36.56 -138.33
CA ALA A 223 -1.87 35.54 -139.36
C ALA A 223 -1.79 34.11 -138.78
N ILE A 224 -1.02 33.89 -137.71
CA ILE A 224 -0.85 32.58 -137.04
C ILE A 224 -2.10 32.21 -136.22
N GLY A 225 -2.71 33.19 -135.55
CA GLY A 225 -3.91 32.97 -134.73
C GLY A 225 -5.13 32.44 -135.48
N ARG A 226 -5.17 32.50 -136.81
CA ARG A 226 -6.30 32.07 -137.67
C ARG A 226 -6.34 30.57 -138.02
N LEU A 227 -5.44 29.73 -137.48
CA LEU A 227 -5.41 28.27 -137.72
C LEU A 227 -6.19 27.48 -136.63
N TRP A 228 -7.20 26.68 -137.00
CA TRP A 228 -8.12 26.05 -136.01
C TRP A 228 -7.67 24.69 -135.40
N LEU A 229 -6.89 23.86 -136.09
CA LEU A 229 -6.55 22.48 -135.66
C LEU A 229 -5.79 22.34 -134.31
N PRO A 230 -4.82 23.21 -133.94
CA PRO A 230 -4.02 23.03 -132.71
C PRO A 230 -4.82 23.12 -131.40
N ARG A 231 -6.00 23.75 -131.43
CA ARG A 231 -6.84 24.02 -130.25
C ARG A 231 -7.74 22.86 -129.81
N LEU A 232 -7.93 21.82 -130.63
CA LEU A 232 -8.69 20.62 -130.21
C LEU A 232 -7.82 19.60 -129.46
N PHE A 233 -6.51 19.64 -129.74
CA PHE A 233 -5.52 18.70 -129.20
C PHE A 233 -4.60 19.32 -128.15
N SER A 234 -4.73 20.62 -127.95
CA SER A 234 -4.47 21.22 -126.66
C SER A 234 -5.83 21.41 -126.00
N GLY A 235 -5.94 21.26 -124.70
CA GLY A 235 -7.21 21.55 -124.03
C GLY A 235 -8.19 20.39 -124.08
N MET A 236 -9.25 20.41 -124.90
CA MET A 236 -10.59 20.08 -124.36
C MET A 236 -11.34 18.77 -124.70
N PHE A 237 -10.98 18.02 -125.73
CA PHE A 237 -11.52 16.69 -126.16
C PHE A 237 -11.03 15.41 -125.45
N PRO A 238 -9.87 15.45 -124.81
CA PRO A 238 -9.85 15.71 -123.38
C PRO A 238 -11.20 15.71 -122.69
N LEU A 239 -11.22 15.43 -121.41
CA LEU A 239 -12.44 15.59 -120.64
C LEU A 239 -13.61 14.63 -120.98
N LEU A 240 -14.03 14.37 -122.22
CA LEU A 240 -14.93 13.25 -122.57
C LEU A 240 -14.29 11.90 -122.24
N MET A 241 -13.04 11.77 -122.63
CA MET A 241 -12.13 10.74 -122.19
C MET A 241 -12.04 10.70 -120.66
N TRP A 242 -12.02 11.86 -120.01
CA TRP A 242 -11.94 12.03 -118.55
C TRP A 242 -13.22 11.74 -117.78
N VAL A 243 -14.37 11.86 -118.40
CA VAL A 243 -15.60 11.38 -117.79
C VAL A 243 -15.68 9.84 -117.82
N LEU A 244 -14.86 9.17 -118.62
CA LEU A 244 -14.64 7.72 -118.54
C LEU A 244 -13.49 7.39 -117.55
N LEU A 245 -12.60 8.37 -117.26
CA LEU A 245 -11.64 8.33 -116.16
C LEU A 245 -12.50 8.23 -114.86
N THR A 246 -13.65 8.93 -114.72
CA THR A 246 -14.46 8.93 -113.46
C THR A 246 -15.07 7.65 -113.06
N SER A 247 -15.91 7.14 -113.94
CA SER A 247 -17.08 6.45 -113.43
C SER A 247 -16.67 5.15 -112.71
N LEU A 248 -15.44 4.73 -112.98
CA LEU A 248 -14.77 3.53 -112.53
C LEU A 248 -14.34 3.49 -111.04
N VAL A 249 -14.28 4.60 -110.27
CA VAL A 249 -13.70 4.56 -108.89
C VAL A 249 -14.62 5.09 -107.77
N ALA A 250 -15.76 5.71 -108.10
CA ALA A 250 -16.47 6.57 -107.16
C ALA A 250 -17.52 5.87 -106.29
N VAL A 251 -18.37 5.11 -106.96
CA VAL A 251 -19.58 4.50 -106.41
C VAL A 251 -19.35 3.40 -105.36
N PRO A 252 -18.27 2.59 -105.38
CA PRO A 252 -18.07 1.49 -104.42
C PRO A 252 -18.01 1.89 -102.94
N LEU A 253 -17.86 3.17 -102.66
CA LEU A 253 -17.10 3.58 -101.49
C LEU A 253 -17.97 4.42 -100.51
N ILE A 254 -19.14 4.94 -100.93
CA ILE A 254 -20.05 5.73 -100.06
C ILE A 254 -21.16 4.88 -99.43
N VAL A 255 -21.92 4.15 -100.26
CA VAL A 255 -23.21 3.58 -99.86
C VAL A 255 -23.09 2.53 -98.75
N LEU A 256 -21.94 1.88 -98.65
CA LEU A 256 -21.78 0.79 -97.69
C LEU A 256 -21.59 1.25 -96.26
N ASP A 257 -21.47 2.57 -96.03
CA ASP A 257 -21.09 3.14 -94.73
C ASP A 257 -20.05 2.24 -94.05
N VAL A 258 -19.02 1.91 -94.84
CA VAL A 258 -17.93 1.06 -94.40
C VAL A 258 -17.29 1.61 -93.11
N PRO A 259 -17.17 2.94 -92.87
CA PRO A 259 -16.56 3.44 -91.64
C PRO A 259 -17.42 3.26 -90.38
N GLY A 260 -18.74 3.50 -90.44
CA GLY A 260 -19.63 3.43 -89.27
C GLY A 260 -19.88 2.01 -88.75
N LYS A 261 -20.10 1.05 -89.66
CA LYS A 261 -20.31 -0.37 -89.31
C LYS A 261 -19.09 -1.06 -88.67
N LEU A 262 -17.90 -0.49 -88.84
CA LEU A 262 -16.67 -1.01 -88.24
C LEU A 262 -16.46 -0.60 -86.76
N LYS A 263 -17.48 -0.06 -86.04
CA LYS A 263 -17.45 0.35 -84.60
C LYS A 263 -16.36 1.38 -84.22
N LEU A 264 -15.89 2.22 -85.14
CA LEU A 264 -14.78 3.16 -84.89
C LEU A 264 -15.07 4.31 -83.85
N VAL A 265 -16.22 4.38 -83.12
CA VAL A 265 -16.59 5.53 -82.24
C VAL A 265 -17.43 5.10 -80.98
N ARG A 266 -17.10 5.55 -79.73
CA ARG A 266 -17.59 5.02 -78.40
C ARG A 266 -18.69 5.80 -77.65
N ASP A 267 -18.88 7.11 -77.86
CA ASP A 267 -20.13 7.79 -77.48
C ASP A 267 -21.05 7.79 -78.70
N ALA A 268 -22.06 6.93 -78.67
CA ALA A 268 -22.86 6.63 -79.84
C ALA A 268 -23.94 7.69 -80.10
N ASN A 269 -23.54 8.91 -80.47
CA ASN A 269 -24.39 9.82 -81.25
C ASN A 269 -23.62 10.97 -81.99
N SER A 270 -22.98 10.69 -83.15
CA SER A 270 -22.84 11.63 -84.33
C SER A 270 -22.30 11.00 -85.67
N LEU A 271 -22.54 11.61 -86.87
CA LEU A 271 -22.60 10.99 -88.24
C LEU A 271 -21.66 11.55 -89.39
N GLY A 272 -20.67 12.42 -89.16
CA GLY A 272 -19.85 13.06 -90.24
C GLY A 272 -18.82 12.24 -91.09
N PRO A 273 -18.19 11.14 -90.64
CA PRO A 273 -16.96 10.63 -91.28
C PRO A 273 -17.05 9.86 -92.62
N VAL A 274 -18.21 9.72 -93.25
CA VAL A 274 -18.44 8.56 -94.16
C VAL A 274 -18.43 8.88 -95.67
N VAL A 275 -19.00 10.00 -96.11
CA VAL A 275 -19.28 10.27 -97.54
C VAL A 275 -18.05 10.81 -98.30
N GLY A 276 -17.05 11.32 -97.59
CA GLY A 276 -15.91 12.01 -98.19
C GLY A 276 -14.84 11.14 -98.84
N ILE A 277 -14.65 9.88 -98.40
CA ILE A 277 -13.47 9.07 -98.73
C ILE A 277 -13.49 8.52 -100.19
N SER A 278 -14.51 8.83 -100.99
CA SER A 278 -15.02 7.83 -101.95
C SER A 278 -15.09 8.23 -103.43
N ILE A 279 -15.87 9.26 -103.78
CA ILE A 279 -16.12 9.63 -105.19
C ILE A 279 -14.95 10.40 -105.83
N GLY A 280 -14.09 11.01 -105.01
CA GLY A 280 -12.90 11.70 -105.47
C GLY A 280 -11.85 10.79 -106.13
N ALA A 281 -11.78 9.49 -105.83
CA ALA A 281 -10.75 8.56 -106.33
C ALA A 281 -10.74 8.32 -107.86
N SER A 282 -11.61 9.01 -108.61
CA SER A 282 -12.21 8.44 -109.81
C SER A 282 -11.99 9.19 -111.09
N LEU A 283 -12.26 10.50 -111.25
CA LEU A 283 -12.20 11.21 -112.55
C LEU A 283 -10.84 11.21 -113.27
N VAL A 284 -9.85 10.38 -112.84
CA VAL A 284 -8.43 10.22 -113.25
C VAL A 284 -7.98 8.92 -114.02
N ALA A 285 -8.80 7.96 -114.53
CA ALA A 285 -8.42 6.85 -115.50
C ALA A 285 -8.42 6.95 -117.11
N ALA A 286 -9.41 7.44 -117.90
CA ALA A 286 -9.44 7.37 -119.39
C ALA A 286 -8.81 8.50 -120.24
N MET A 287 -7.50 8.55 -120.23
CA MET A 287 -6.72 9.60 -120.85
C MET A 287 -6.37 9.35 -122.34
N VAL A 288 -7.00 8.41 -123.06
CA VAL A 288 -6.40 7.77 -124.27
C VAL A 288 -6.88 8.23 -125.70
N LEU A 289 -8.18 8.40 -125.99
CA LEU A 289 -8.85 8.92 -127.23
C LEU A 289 -8.38 10.30 -127.81
N MET A 290 -7.49 10.98 -127.12
CA MET A 290 -6.99 12.34 -127.30
C MET A 290 -5.70 12.39 -128.14
N GLY A 291 -5.28 11.29 -128.78
CA GLY A 291 -3.95 11.18 -129.41
C GLY A 291 -3.83 11.39 -130.94
N LEU A 292 -4.77 10.94 -131.79
CA LEU A 292 -4.50 10.74 -133.24
C LEU A 292 -4.49 12.02 -134.10
N VAL A 293 -5.29 13.04 -133.78
CA VAL A 293 -5.42 14.27 -134.60
C VAL A 293 -4.33 15.32 -134.30
N LEU A 294 -3.38 14.99 -133.41
CA LEU A 294 -2.16 15.77 -133.15
C LEU A 294 -1.15 15.82 -134.31
N LEU A 295 -1.17 14.90 -135.27
CA LEU A 295 -0.06 14.79 -136.23
C LEU A 295 -0.10 15.86 -137.35
N VAL A 296 -1.26 16.09 -137.98
CA VAL A 296 -1.40 16.90 -139.21
C VAL A 296 -1.16 18.40 -138.98
N ALA A 297 -1.46 18.93 -137.79
CA ALA A 297 -1.30 20.37 -137.54
C ALA A 297 0.17 20.85 -137.39
N ARG A 298 1.17 19.94 -137.32
CA ARG A 298 2.59 20.31 -137.07
C ARG A 298 3.25 21.01 -138.24
N VAL A 299 2.98 20.60 -139.48
CA VAL A 299 3.77 21.04 -140.63
C VAL A 299 3.45 22.49 -141.04
N ARG A 300 2.17 22.89 -141.04
CA ARG A 300 1.75 24.24 -141.45
C ARG A 300 2.27 25.34 -140.53
N CYS A 301 2.41 25.06 -139.23
CA CYS A 301 2.85 26.05 -138.25
C CYS A 301 4.30 26.55 -138.46
N ARG A 302 5.15 25.83 -139.22
CA ARG A 302 6.59 26.16 -139.30
C ARG A 302 6.95 27.41 -140.09
N ARG A 303 6.37 27.61 -141.28
CA ARG A 303 6.81 28.70 -142.17
C ARG A 303 6.45 30.10 -141.64
N LEU A 304 5.32 30.21 -140.95
CA LEU A 304 4.87 31.50 -140.40
C LEU A 304 5.74 31.95 -139.21
N TRP A 305 6.32 30.99 -138.49
CA TRP A 305 7.16 31.23 -137.32
C TRP A 305 8.46 31.98 -137.65
N GLU A 306 9.06 31.71 -138.82
CA GLU A 306 10.35 32.31 -139.20
C GLU A 306 10.26 33.82 -139.51
N ARG A 307 9.19 34.29 -140.18
CA ARG A 307 9.01 35.72 -140.53
C ARG A 307 8.75 36.63 -139.33
N LEU A 308 7.84 36.20 -138.44
CA LEU A 308 7.55 36.89 -137.18
C LEU A 308 8.85 37.20 -136.41
N GLY A 309 9.78 36.28 -136.53
CA GLY A 309 11.03 36.36 -135.87
C GLY A 309 11.94 37.52 -136.26
N GLU A 310 12.00 37.87 -137.54
CA GLU A 310 12.88 38.95 -138.01
C GLU A 310 12.41 40.32 -137.49
N HIS A 311 11.10 40.57 -137.52
CA HIS A 311 10.51 41.84 -137.05
C HIS A 311 10.62 42.03 -135.53
N THR A 312 10.56 40.95 -134.75
CA THR A 312 10.73 41.04 -133.29
C THR A 312 12.17 41.36 -132.87
N ALA A 313 13.17 41.00 -133.69
CA ALA A 313 14.58 41.30 -133.42
C ALA A 313 14.91 42.80 -133.57
N ASP A 314 14.31 43.47 -134.56
CA ASP A 314 14.50 44.92 -134.78
C ASP A 314 13.85 45.77 -133.67
N ALA A 315 12.63 45.42 -133.25
CA ALA A 315 11.94 46.08 -132.15
C ALA A 315 12.74 45.99 -130.83
N ARG A 316 13.43 44.86 -130.59
CA ARG A 316 14.27 44.66 -129.40
C ARG A 316 15.46 45.63 -129.34
N ARG A 317 16.08 45.93 -130.49
CA ARG A 317 17.26 46.83 -130.56
C ARG A 317 16.89 48.28 -130.27
N ALA A 318 15.80 48.78 -130.87
CA ALA A 318 15.33 50.14 -130.63
C ALA A 318 15.03 50.38 -129.14
N ARG A 319 14.41 49.39 -128.47
CA ARG A 319 14.14 49.43 -127.02
C ARG A 319 15.39 49.54 -126.15
N GLN A 320 16.44 48.77 -126.44
CA GLN A 320 17.66 48.75 -125.62
C GLN A 320 18.37 50.11 -125.61
N HIS A 321 18.41 50.80 -126.76
CA HIS A 321 19.01 52.14 -126.86
C HIS A 321 18.24 53.19 -126.06
N TRP A 322 16.91 53.20 -126.14
CA TRP A 322 16.08 54.13 -125.36
C TRP A 322 16.25 53.93 -123.84
N LEU A 323 16.30 52.68 -123.37
CA LEU A 323 16.51 52.36 -121.95
C LEU A 323 17.85 52.86 -121.40
N GLN A 324 18.92 52.77 -122.19
CA GLN A 324 20.24 53.29 -121.79
C GLN A 324 20.23 54.82 -121.69
N ALA A 325 19.65 55.52 -122.66
CA ALA A 325 19.55 56.99 -122.64
C ALA A 325 18.70 57.50 -121.45
N SER A 326 17.58 56.84 -121.14
CA SER A 326 16.71 57.20 -120.00
C SER A 326 17.38 56.99 -118.63
N GLN A 327 18.20 55.95 -118.45
CA GLN A 327 18.88 55.68 -117.18
C GLN A 327 19.98 56.69 -116.85
N GLN A 328 20.69 57.20 -117.86
CA GLN A 328 21.72 58.22 -117.64
C GLN A 328 21.12 59.55 -117.14
N GLU A 329 19.97 59.98 -117.67
CA GLU A 329 19.30 61.21 -117.20
C GLU A 329 18.73 61.06 -115.78
N PHE A 330 18.24 59.87 -115.40
CA PHE A 330 17.73 59.59 -114.05
C PHE A 330 18.83 59.63 -112.97
N GLY A 331 20.04 59.14 -113.28
CA GLY A 331 21.17 59.16 -112.35
C GLY A 331 21.57 60.58 -111.95
N ARG A 332 21.67 61.48 -112.92
CA ARG A 332 22.07 62.88 -112.71
C ARG A 332 21.15 63.62 -111.73
N ARG A 333 19.83 63.44 -111.83
CA ARG A 333 18.84 64.11 -110.96
C ARG A 333 18.66 63.47 -109.58
N LYS A 334 19.10 62.22 -109.39
CA LYS A 334 19.02 61.51 -108.10
C LYS A 334 20.12 61.99 -107.14
N ASP A 335 21.32 62.23 -107.67
CA ASP A 335 22.46 62.65 -106.86
C ASP A 335 22.26 64.08 -106.32
N GLU A 336 21.72 65.00 -107.14
CA GLU A 336 21.34 66.37 -106.70
C GLU A 336 20.33 66.40 -105.53
N PHE A 337 19.51 65.35 -105.37
CA PHE A 337 18.45 65.30 -104.35
C PHE A 337 18.91 64.71 -103.01
N THR A 338 19.92 63.85 -103.05
CA THR A 338 20.42 63.13 -101.86
C THR A 338 21.23 64.07 -100.96
N ASP A 339 21.99 64.99 -101.57
CA ASP A 339 22.77 66.00 -100.84
C ASP A 339 21.88 67.02 -100.11
N TRP A 340 20.69 67.33 -100.62
CA TRP A 340 19.77 68.29 -99.99
C TRP A 340 19.03 67.73 -98.76
N TYR A 341 18.81 66.42 -98.71
CA TYR A 341 18.09 65.75 -97.61
C TYR A 341 18.96 65.55 -96.35
N HIS A 342 20.27 65.33 -96.51
CA HIS A 342 21.17 65.07 -95.38
C HIS A 342 21.35 66.26 -94.43
N VAL A 343 21.27 67.49 -94.93
CA VAL A 343 21.42 68.73 -94.13
C VAL A 343 20.25 68.93 -93.15
N ILE A 344 19.04 68.49 -93.49
CA ILE A 344 17.83 68.71 -92.67
C ILE A 344 17.70 67.69 -91.52
N VAL A 345 18.27 66.49 -91.68
CA VAL A 345 18.20 65.42 -90.66
C VAL A 345 19.14 65.69 -89.48
N GLU A 346 20.29 66.31 -89.72
CA GLU A 346 21.30 66.63 -88.70
C GLU A 346 20.85 67.74 -87.71
N GLU A 347 20.02 68.68 -88.17
CA GLU A 347 19.41 69.70 -87.29
C GLU A 347 18.34 69.11 -86.35
N ARG A 348 17.68 68.01 -86.76
CA ARG A 348 16.60 67.35 -86.01
C ARG A 348 17.11 66.56 -84.79
N GLU A 349 18.21 65.83 -84.92
CA GLU A 349 18.77 65.01 -83.83
C GLU A 349 19.36 65.86 -82.69
N ASN A 350 19.98 66.99 -83.03
CA ASN A 350 20.59 67.93 -82.06
C ASN A 350 19.57 68.71 -81.20
N ALA A 351 18.31 68.78 -81.62
CA ALA A 351 17.23 69.44 -80.88
C ALA A 351 16.57 68.48 -79.85
N ILE A 352 16.45 67.19 -80.18
CA ILE A 352 15.86 66.16 -79.31
C ILE A 352 16.79 65.83 -78.13
N GLY A 353 18.10 65.72 -78.36
CA GLY A 353 19.07 65.40 -77.31
C GLY A 353 19.15 66.44 -76.18
N ARG A 354 18.95 67.73 -76.48
CA ARG A 354 18.97 68.81 -75.47
C ARG A 354 17.74 68.82 -74.54
N ILE A 355 16.61 68.25 -74.98
CA ILE A 355 15.39 68.17 -74.17
C ILE A 355 15.44 66.99 -73.19
N GLU A 356 16.03 65.86 -73.60
CA GLU A 356 16.17 64.65 -72.77
C GLU A 356 17.15 64.86 -71.59
N GLU A 357 18.21 65.65 -71.78
CA GLU A 357 19.23 65.92 -70.74
C GLU A 357 18.73 66.83 -69.60
N ILE A 358 17.80 67.76 -69.89
CA ILE A 358 17.22 68.67 -68.87
C ILE A 358 16.20 67.96 -67.99
N GLN A 359 15.40 67.05 -68.55
CA GLN A 359 14.34 66.35 -67.82
C GLN A 359 14.87 65.20 -66.97
N SER A 360 15.96 64.54 -67.37
CA SER A 360 16.62 63.49 -66.57
C SER A 360 17.24 64.05 -65.27
N GLY A 361 17.86 65.24 -65.33
CA GLY A 361 18.43 65.89 -64.15
C GLY A 361 17.39 66.29 -63.09
N ARG A 362 16.18 66.70 -63.50
CA ARG A 362 15.07 67.02 -62.58
C ARG A 362 14.46 65.77 -61.92
N ALA A 363 14.37 64.65 -62.65
CA ALA A 363 13.88 63.39 -62.11
C ALA A 363 14.82 62.84 -61.01
N GLU A 364 16.14 62.98 -61.19
CA GLU A 364 17.14 62.52 -60.22
C GLU A 364 17.14 63.35 -58.92
N GLU A 365 16.93 64.67 -59.01
CA GLU A 365 16.86 65.57 -57.85
C GLU A 365 15.63 65.31 -56.96
N ILE A 366 14.47 65.04 -57.58
CA ILE A 366 13.22 64.72 -56.88
C ILE A 366 13.27 63.33 -56.24
N ALA A 367 13.83 62.33 -56.94
CA ALA A 367 14.03 60.99 -56.41
C ALA A 367 14.96 60.98 -55.18
N ASN A 368 16.04 61.77 -55.21
CA ASN A 368 16.96 61.89 -54.08
C ASN A 368 16.32 62.57 -52.85
N ARG A 369 15.44 63.56 -53.05
CA ARG A 369 14.69 64.21 -51.96
C ARG A 369 13.71 63.25 -51.29
N HIS A 370 12.91 62.52 -52.06
CA HIS A 370 11.96 61.53 -51.54
C HIS A 370 12.67 60.38 -50.79
N LYS A 371 13.84 59.95 -51.29
CA LYS A 371 14.68 58.95 -50.61
C LYS A 371 15.22 59.44 -49.26
N ALA A 372 15.57 60.72 -49.14
CA ALA A 372 16.02 61.31 -47.89
C ALA A 372 14.89 61.48 -46.86
N GLU A 373 13.70 61.91 -47.29
CA GLU A 373 12.52 62.03 -46.42
C GLU A 373 12.02 60.67 -45.93
N LEU A 374 12.01 59.65 -46.80
CA LEU A 374 11.72 58.26 -46.39
C LEU A 374 12.78 57.71 -45.43
N ALA A 375 14.06 58.05 -45.60
CA ALA A 375 15.12 57.60 -44.70
C ALA A 375 14.98 58.19 -43.28
N ASP A 376 14.57 59.46 -43.15
CA ASP A 376 14.32 60.11 -41.85
C ASP A 376 13.14 59.45 -41.10
N VAL A 377 12.04 59.15 -41.79
CA VAL A 377 10.88 58.43 -41.23
C VAL A 377 11.26 57.00 -40.81
N HIS A 378 12.00 56.27 -41.64
CA HIS A 378 12.50 54.92 -41.32
C HIS A 378 13.55 54.89 -40.21
N GLN A 379 14.15 56.02 -39.84
CA GLN A 379 15.09 56.09 -38.71
C GLN A 379 14.37 56.45 -37.40
N ARG A 380 13.49 57.45 -37.42
CA ARG A 380 12.91 58.05 -36.21
C ARG A 380 11.77 57.25 -35.58
N PHE A 381 10.88 56.69 -36.40
CA PHE A 381 9.71 55.96 -35.90
C PHE A 381 10.06 54.59 -35.31
N PRO A 382 10.94 53.76 -35.93
CA PRO A 382 11.37 52.49 -35.32
C PRO A 382 12.11 52.68 -34.00
N GLU A 383 12.86 53.78 -33.84
CA GLU A 383 13.56 54.10 -32.60
C GLU A 383 12.59 54.50 -31.48
N THR A 384 11.53 55.24 -31.81
CA THR A 384 10.45 55.60 -30.88
C THR A 384 9.61 54.37 -30.50
N LEU A 385 9.28 53.51 -31.46
CA LEU A 385 8.53 52.28 -31.24
C LEU A 385 9.33 51.31 -30.35
N LYS A 386 10.65 51.22 -30.57
CA LYS A 386 11.56 50.46 -29.71
C LYS A 386 11.59 50.97 -28.28
N GLN A 387 11.62 52.30 -28.06
CA GLN A 387 11.56 52.87 -26.71
C GLN A 387 10.24 52.55 -26.00
N LEU A 388 9.11 52.57 -26.71
CA LEU A 388 7.81 52.19 -26.15
C LEU A 388 7.73 50.69 -25.82
N VAL A 389 8.27 49.82 -26.67
CA VAL A 389 8.38 48.38 -26.43
C VAL A 389 9.30 48.07 -25.24
N ASP A 390 10.45 48.74 -25.14
CA ASP A 390 11.36 48.60 -24.01
C ASP A 390 10.70 49.06 -22.69
N ARG A 391 9.94 50.17 -22.73
CA ARG A 391 9.16 50.66 -21.58
C ARG A 391 8.05 49.69 -21.16
N ARG A 392 7.34 49.10 -22.12
CA ARG A 392 6.34 48.04 -21.89
C ARG A 392 6.98 46.86 -21.16
N GLN A 393 8.13 46.40 -21.65
CA GLN A 393 8.86 45.26 -21.10
C GLN A 393 9.42 45.55 -19.70
N GLN A 394 9.93 46.76 -19.44
CA GLN A 394 10.36 47.17 -18.11
C GLN A 394 9.21 47.23 -17.10
N GLN A 395 8.04 47.74 -17.49
CA GLN A 395 6.86 47.77 -16.63
C GLN A 395 6.30 46.38 -16.35
N GLU A 396 6.28 45.50 -17.35
CA GLU A 396 5.92 44.09 -17.19
C GLU A 396 6.85 43.37 -16.19
N MET A 397 8.17 43.59 -16.32
CA MET A 397 9.16 43.03 -15.38
C MET A 397 9.03 43.60 -13.97
N ALA A 398 8.75 44.90 -13.81
CA ALA A 398 8.55 45.53 -12.50
C ALA A 398 7.32 44.97 -11.78
N CYS A 399 6.20 44.83 -12.50
CA CYS A 399 4.98 44.24 -11.96
C CYS A 399 5.18 42.75 -11.60
N GLU A 400 5.89 41.99 -12.43
CA GLU A 400 6.17 40.56 -12.16
C GLU A 400 7.10 40.39 -10.95
N ALA A 401 8.06 41.31 -10.75
CA ALA A 401 8.95 41.30 -9.59
C ALA A 401 8.19 41.54 -8.27
N GLU A 402 7.30 42.53 -8.23
CA GLU A 402 6.47 42.84 -7.05
C GLU A 402 5.51 41.69 -6.72
N ARG A 403 4.89 41.08 -7.74
CA ARG A 403 4.09 39.85 -7.58
C ARG A 403 4.91 38.71 -6.99
N SER A 404 6.12 38.51 -7.49
CA SER A 404 7.00 37.42 -7.04
C SER A 404 7.40 37.59 -5.57
N GLU A 405 7.72 38.82 -5.16
CA GLU A 405 8.06 39.15 -3.77
C GLU A 405 6.88 38.88 -2.81
N GLN A 406 5.68 39.36 -3.13
CA GLN A 406 4.50 39.16 -2.28
C GLN A 406 4.06 37.69 -2.21
N LEU A 407 4.19 36.94 -3.32
CA LEU A 407 3.93 35.50 -3.31
C LEU A 407 4.96 34.72 -2.49
N GLU A 408 6.22 35.15 -2.48
CA GLU A 408 7.28 34.54 -1.68
C GLU A 408 7.09 34.79 -0.18
N GLU A 409 6.61 35.97 0.22
CA GLU A 409 6.25 36.29 1.61
C GLU A 409 5.12 35.37 2.12
N ILE A 410 4.06 35.17 1.32
CA ILE A 410 2.96 34.24 1.66
C ILE A 410 3.46 32.80 1.80
N GLU A 411 4.38 32.36 0.93
CA GLU A 411 4.95 31.01 1.03
C GLU A 411 5.91 30.85 2.21
N GLN A 412 6.60 31.91 2.62
CA GLN A 412 7.41 31.91 3.85
C GLN A 412 6.52 31.82 5.11
N GLU A 413 5.43 32.58 5.17
CA GLU A 413 4.45 32.47 6.26
C GLU A 413 3.84 31.06 6.33
N TYR A 414 3.45 30.50 5.18
CA TYR A 414 2.94 29.13 5.10
C TYR A 414 3.97 28.11 5.58
N ARG A 415 5.23 28.17 5.12
CA ARG A 415 6.30 27.26 5.56
C ARG A 415 6.52 27.35 7.07
N THR A 416 6.61 28.56 7.61
CA THR A 416 6.82 28.77 9.05
C THR A 416 5.65 28.24 9.88
N GLY A 417 4.42 28.46 9.42
CA GLY A 417 3.21 27.91 10.04
C GLY A 417 3.16 26.38 9.98
N ARG A 418 3.53 25.78 8.85
CA ARG A 418 3.57 24.33 8.64
C ARG A 418 4.60 23.65 9.54
N GLU A 419 5.81 24.20 9.62
CA GLU A 419 6.87 23.70 10.49
C GLU A 419 6.49 23.77 11.98
N THR A 420 5.77 24.82 12.38
CA THR A 420 5.30 24.98 13.76
C THR A 420 4.25 23.93 14.11
N LEU A 421 3.27 23.70 13.22
CA LEU A 421 2.28 22.63 13.37
C LEU A 421 2.92 21.23 13.42
N ASP A 422 3.92 20.97 12.56
CA ASP A 422 4.64 19.69 12.56
C ASP A 422 5.42 19.47 13.85
N ARG A 423 6.09 20.51 14.36
CA ARG A 423 6.79 20.45 15.65
C ARG A 423 5.82 20.19 16.80
N GLU A 424 4.70 20.90 16.87
CA GLU A 424 3.70 20.70 17.91
C GLU A 424 3.09 19.31 17.88
N HIS A 425 2.70 18.82 16.69
CA HIS A 425 2.16 17.49 16.52
C HIS A 425 3.18 16.40 16.90
N THR A 426 4.42 16.52 16.44
CA THR A 426 5.51 15.59 16.80
C THR A 426 5.74 15.56 18.32
N GLN A 427 5.71 16.72 18.98
CA GLN A 427 5.85 16.81 20.43
C GLN A 427 4.67 16.16 21.17
N ARG A 428 3.43 16.39 20.73
CA ARG A 428 2.24 15.77 21.34
C ARG A 428 2.25 14.25 21.18
N VAL A 429 2.50 13.76 19.97
CA VAL A 429 2.64 12.31 19.68
C VAL A 429 3.75 11.68 20.50
N ALA A 430 4.91 12.33 20.63
CA ALA A 430 6.00 11.85 21.47
C ALA A 430 5.60 11.79 22.96
N SER A 431 4.94 12.83 23.48
CA SER A 431 4.52 12.90 24.88
C SER A 431 3.45 11.84 25.23
N GLU A 432 2.50 11.57 24.34
CA GLU A 432 1.50 10.51 24.54
C GLU A 432 2.14 9.12 24.42
N ARG A 433 3.12 8.94 23.51
CA ARG A 433 3.89 7.69 23.42
C ARG A 433 4.68 7.42 24.70
N GLU A 434 5.35 8.42 25.26
CA GLU A 434 6.05 8.29 26.54
C GLU A 434 5.10 7.99 27.70
N ARG A 435 3.91 8.61 27.71
CA ARG A 435 2.89 8.35 28.72
C ARG A 435 2.36 6.92 28.64
N PHE A 436 2.08 6.45 27.42
CA PHE A 436 1.69 5.06 27.18
C PHE A 436 2.79 4.09 27.61
N GLN A 437 4.05 4.34 27.22
CA GLN A 437 5.18 3.51 27.63
C GLN A 437 5.32 3.44 29.15
N ARG A 438 5.22 4.57 29.86
CA ARG A 438 5.24 4.60 31.32
C ARG A 438 4.10 3.77 31.93
N ALA A 439 2.86 4.00 31.50
CA ALA A 439 1.71 3.28 32.02
C ALA A 439 1.77 1.77 31.71
N PHE A 440 2.27 1.39 30.52
CA PHE A 440 2.50 0.00 30.16
C PHE A 440 3.63 -0.64 30.98
N SER A 441 4.72 0.09 31.24
CA SER A 441 5.80 -0.37 32.12
C SER A 441 5.32 -0.55 33.57
N GLU A 442 4.51 0.37 34.09
CA GLU A 442 3.88 0.23 35.41
C GLU A 442 2.95 -0.99 35.46
N LEU A 443 2.11 -1.19 34.45
CA LEU A 443 1.25 -2.37 34.32
C LEU A 443 2.08 -3.65 34.33
N LYS A 444 3.14 -3.71 33.51
CA LYS A 444 4.04 -4.85 33.44
C LYS A 444 4.69 -5.14 34.79
N GLN A 445 5.23 -4.12 35.45
CA GLN A 445 5.87 -4.27 36.75
C GLN A 445 4.89 -4.74 37.82
N ASN A 446 3.67 -4.20 37.85
CA ASN A 446 2.63 -4.62 38.80
C ASN A 446 2.23 -6.09 38.57
N TRP A 447 2.08 -6.50 37.32
CA TRP A 447 1.80 -7.89 36.94
C TRP A 447 2.92 -8.84 37.35
N GLU A 448 4.17 -8.52 37.01
CA GLU A 448 5.35 -9.31 37.38
C GLU A 448 5.52 -9.40 38.90
N THR A 449 5.26 -8.30 39.62
CA THR A 449 5.32 -8.27 41.08
C THR A 449 4.25 -9.15 41.69
N ALA A 450 2.99 -9.04 41.25
CA ALA A 450 1.89 -9.84 41.79
C ALA A 450 2.10 -11.35 41.55
N CYS A 451 2.47 -11.73 40.32
CA CYS A 451 2.78 -13.11 40.01
C CYS A 451 4.05 -13.63 40.71
N GLY A 452 5.07 -12.78 40.82
CA GLY A 452 6.31 -13.10 41.55
C GLY A 452 6.04 -13.34 43.03
N MET A 453 5.26 -12.46 43.68
CA MET A 453 4.83 -12.62 45.07
C MET A 453 4.04 -13.92 45.27
N PHE A 454 3.12 -14.24 44.36
CA PHE A 454 2.39 -15.50 44.39
C PHE A 454 3.33 -16.71 44.26
N ALA A 455 4.20 -16.72 43.24
CA ALA A 455 5.12 -17.82 42.98
C ALA A 455 6.15 -18.02 44.11
N THR A 456 6.67 -16.94 44.70
CA THR A 456 7.55 -17.00 45.86
C THR A 456 6.79 -17.56 47.05
N ALA A 457 5.61 -17.03 47.38
CA ALA A 457 4.84 -17.50 48.51
C ALA A 457 4.44 -18.98 48.38
N THR A 458 3.99 -19.43 47.21
CA THR A 458 3.69 -20.86 47.00
C THR A 458 4.94 -21.71 46.99
N GLY A 459 6.07 -21.20 46.46
CA GLY A 459 7.37 -21.86 46.51
C GLY A 459 7.85 -22.09 47.94
N ASP A 460 7.77 -21.08 48.79
CA ASP A 460 8.11 -21.17 50.22
C ASP A 460 7.21 -22.20 50.93
N MET A 461 5.90 -22.22 50.61
CA MET A 461 4.97 -23.25 51.11
C MET A 461 5.35 -24.66 50.64
N VAL A 462 5.76 -24.84 49.38
CA VAL A 462 6.22 -26.14 48.87
C VAL A 462 7.46 -26.58 49.63
N THR A 463 8.48 -25.72 49.75
CA THR A 463 9.71 -26.04 50.49
C THR A 463 9.40 -26.42 51.93
N ARG A 464 8.53 -25.68 52.62
CA ARG A 464 8.15 -25.99 53.99
C ARG A 464 7.37 -27.29 54.12
N CYS A 465 6.49 -27.58 53.16
CA CYS A 465 5.81 -28.87 53.08
C CYS A 465 6.79 -30.01 52.85
N ASP A 466 7.80 -29.85 51.99
CA ASP A 466 8.80 -30.88 51.72
C ASP A 466 9.70 -31.15 52.95
N GLU A 467 9.99 -30.12 53.76
CA GLU A 467 10.72 -30.26 55.03
C GLU A 467 9.92 -31.06 56.08
N LEU A 468 8.62 -30.78 56.21
CA LEU A 468 7.74 -31.48 57.17
C LEU A 468 7.31 -32.86 56.67
N PHE A 469 7.21 -33.03 55.36
CA PHE A 469 6.70 -34.22 54.69
C PHE A 469 7.67 -34.66 53.58
N PRO A 470 8.81 -35.28 53.93
CA PRO A 470 9.79 -35.75 52.96
C PRO A 470 9.20 -36.75 51.96
N ALA A 471 9.87 -36.93 50.82
CA ALA A 471 9.46 -37.92 49.83
C ALA A 471 9.47 -39.34 50.43
N TRP A 472 8.60 -40.21 49.94
CA TRP A 472 8.47 -41.57 50.46
C TRP A 472 9.77 -42.37 50.42
N LEU A 473 10.51 -42.25 49.32
CA LEU A 473 11.80 -42.92 49.12
C LEU A 473 12.82 -42.50 50.20
N ASP A 474 12.84 -41.23 50.61
CA ASP A 474 13.77 -40.74 51.63
C ASP A 474 13.41 -41.31 53.00
N LEU A 475 12.11 -41.37 53.33
CA LEU A 475 11.62 -41.95 54.57
C LEU A 475 11.91 -43.46 54.66
N ALA A 476 11.70 -44.20 53.57
CA ALA A 476 11.96 -45.64 53.51
C ALA A 476 13.45 -45.99 53.62
N ASN A 477 14.35 -45.12 53.15
CA ASN A 477 15.80 -45.32 53.21
C ASN A 477 16.45 -44.89 54.54
N GLY A 478 15.68 -44.87 55.63
CA GLY A 478 16.17 -44.50 56.97
C GLY A 478 16.24 -42.99 57.23
N GLY A 479 15.64 -42.17 56.36
CA GLY A 479 15.51 -40.72 56.55
C GLY A 479 14.40 -40.29 57.51
N TYR A 480 13.63 -41.23 58.08
CA TYR A 480 12.59 -40.91 59.06
C TYR A 480 13.20 -40.40 60.37
N SER A 481 12.83 -39.17 60.74
CA SER A 481 13.13 -38.56 62.03
C SER A 481 11.81 -38.20 62.72
N PRO A 482 11.57 -38.64 63.97
CA PRO A 482 10.30 -38.41 64.65
C PRO A 482 10.11 -36.91 64.92
N PRO A 483 8.98 -36.30 64.49
CA PRO A 483 8.73 -34.89 64.73
C PRO A 483 8.45 -34.63 66.21
N GLU A 484 8.98 -33.52 66.75
CA GLU A 484 8.79 -33.14 68.16
C GLU A 484 7.45 -32.43 68.42
N ARG A 485 6.91 -31.77 67.38
CA ARG A 485 5.69 -30.94 67.45
C ARG A 485 4.67 -31.41 66.44
N VAL A 486 3.40 -31.11 66.72
CA VAL A 486 2.30 -31.34 65.80
C VAL A 486 2.43 -30.35 64.63
N PRO A 487 2.32 -30.80 63.37
CA PRO A 487 2.44 -29.91 62.22
C PRO A 487 1.15 -29.09 62.04
N PRO A 488 1.24 -27.85 61.50
CA PRO A 488 0.09 -26.97 61.29
C PRO A 488 -0.84 -27.43 60.15
N ALA A 489 -0.38 -28.35 59.31
CA ALA A 489 -1.16 -28.93 58.23
C ALA A 489 -0.62 -30.31 57.85
N VAL A 490 -1.44 -31.13 57.20
CA VAL A 490 -1.05 -32.43 56.64
C VAL A 490 -1.09 -32.33 55.11
N ARG A 491 0.00 -32.74 54.44
CA ARG A 491 0.05 -32.76 52.97
C ARG A 491 -0.86 -33.85 52.41
N LEU A 492 -1.68 -33.49 51.42
CA LEU A 492 -2.51 -34.43 50.64
C LEU A 492 -1.97 -34.59 49.20
N GLY A 493 -1.40 -33.54 48.63
CA GLY A 493 -0.95 -33.55 47.24
C GLY A 493 -0.46 -32.19 46.76
N THR A 494 -0.71 -31.87 45.49
CA THR A 494 -0.36 -30.60 44.85
C THR A 494 -1.49 -30.07 43.98
N PHE A 495 -1.76 -28.77 44.08
CA PHE A 495 -2.56 -28.01 43.14
C PHE A 495 -1.70 -27.48 42.00
N ASP A 496 -2.15 -27.70 40.77
CA ASP A 496 -1.52 -27.12 39.58
C ASP A 496 -2.24 -25.81 39.20
N VAL A 497 -1.69 -24.67 39.63
CA VAL A 497 -2.24 -23.35 39.31
C VAL A 497 -1.88 -22.99 37.88
N ASP A 498 -2.76 -23.35 36.96
CA ASP A 498 -2.63 -23.13 35.52
C ASP A 498 -3.38 -21.85 35.10
N LEU A 499 -2.62 -20.79 34.82
CA LEU A 499 -3.15 -19.49 34.39
C LEU A 499 -3.91 -19.57 33.05
N SER A 500 -3.68 -20.59 32.22
CA SER A 500 -4.40 -20.75 30.95
C SER A 500 -5.88 -21.15 31.13
N LYS A 501 -6.22 -21.71 32.29
CA LYS A 501 -7.59 -22.09 32.65
C LYS A 501 -8.38 -20.93 33.26
N VAL A 502 -7.68 -19.87 33.69
CA VAL A 502 -8.31 -18.65 34.21
C VAL A 502 -8.67 -17.75 33.02
N PRO A 503 -9.93 -17.27 32.91
CA PRO A 503 -10.31 -16.31 31.87
C PRO A 503 -9.44 -15.05 31.94
N GLY A 504 -8.70 -14.78 30.86
CA GLY A 504 -7.73 -13.70 30.85
C GLY A 504 -6.56 -13.92 31.82
N GLY A 505 -6.20 -15.15 32.21
CA GLY A 505 -5.03 -15.38 33.04
C GLY A 505 -3.71 -15.26 32.29
N VAL A 506 -3.69 -15.65 31.01
CA VAL A 506 -2.54 -15.47 30.11
C VAL A 506 -2.70 -14.16 29.34
N PRO A 507 -1.72 -13.23 29.40
CA PRO A 507 -1.75 -12.03 28.59
C PRO A 507 -1.67 -12.30 27.09
N ASP A 508 -2.47 -11.59 26.29
CA ASP A 508 -2.40 -11.66 24.82
C ASP A 508 -1.09 -11.06 24.28
N ASN A 509 -0.57 -10.05 24.97
CA ASN A 509 0.70 -9.40 24.61
C ASN A 509 1.90 -10.21 25.11
N GLU A 510 2.76 -10.64 24.19
CA GLU A 510 3.98 -11.40 24.49
C GLU A 510 4.90 -10.70 25.50
N GLN A 511 4.92 -9.37 25.54
CA GLN A 511 5.76 -8.61 26.48
C GLN A 511 5.37 -8.77 27.95
N LEU A 512 4.16 -9.27 28.22
CA LEU A 512 3.59 -9.54 29.54
C LEU A 512 3.59 -11.03 29.90
N GLN A 513 3.95 -11.91 28.95
CA GLN A 513 4.09 -13.35 29.17
C GLN A 513 5.46 -13.70 29.79
N THR A 514 5.84 -13.00 30.86
CA THR A 514 7.14 -13.17 31.55
C THR A 514 7.09 -14.17 32.71
N VAL A 515 5.89 -14.63 33.08
CA VAL A 515 5.63 -15.50 34.23
C VAL A 515 5.32 -16.92 33.75
N PRO A 516 5.78 -17.98 34.46
CA PRO A 516 5.40 -19.35 34.14
C PRO A 516 3.87 -19.56 34.17
N LYS A 517 3.37 -20.33 33.21
CA LYS A 517 1.93 -20.62 33.07
C LYS A 517 1.38 -21.51 34.18
N ASN A 518 2.24 -22.39 34.71
CA ASN A 518 1.89 -23.35 35.74
C ASN A 518 2.74 -23.08 36.97
N ILE A 519 2.10 -22.83 38.10
CA ILE A 519 2.74 -22.58 39.38
C ILE A 519 2.25 -23.65 40.35
N PRO A 520 3.13 -24.53 40.88
CA PRO A 520 2.72 -25.54 41.84
C PRO A 520 2.40 -24.88 43.19
N MET A 521 1.34 -25.33 43.83
CA MET A 521 0.97 -24.97 45.20
C MET A 521 0.64 -26.25 45.96
N PRO A 522 1.13 -26.46 47.20
CA PRO A 522 0.87 -27.72 47.90
C PRO A 522 -0.63 -27.83 48.23
N ALA A 523 -1.21 -29.03 48.19
CA ALA A 523 -2.56 -29.25 48.68
C ALA A 523 -2.47 -29.76 50.13
N ILE A 524 -2.93 -28.95 51.08
CA ILE A 524 -2.74 -29.19 52.51
C ILE A 524 -4.08 -29.20 53.24
N LEU A 525 -4.18 -30.05 54.27
CA LEU A 525 -5.32 -30.14 55.18
C LEU A 525 -4.94 -29.44 56.49
N PRO A 526 -5.65 -28.39 56.94
CA PRO A 526 -5.39 -27.75 58.23
C PRO A 526 -5.44 -28.75 59.38
N PHE A 527 -4.37 -28.82 60.16
CA PHE A 527 -4.29 -29.71 61.32
C PHE A 527 -3.81 -28.88 62.51
N PRO A 528 -4.49 -28.91 63.67
CA PRO A 528 -5.64 -29.77 64.05
C PRO A 528 -7.02 -29.19 63.69
N GLU A 529 -7.12 -28.02 63.07
CA GLU A 529 -8.40 -27.31 62.95
C GLU A 529 -9.45 -28.03 62.09
N ARG A 530 -9.08 -28.47 60.89
CA ARG A 530 -10.03 -29.01 59.89
C ARG A 530 -9.39 -30.10 59.05
N ALA A 531 -9.03 -31.21 59.71
CA ALA A 531 -8.33 -32.33 59.08
C ALA A 531 -9.24 -33.46 58.57
N SER A 532 -10.54 -33.43 58.86
CA SER A 532 -11.49 -34.43 58.36
C SER A 532 -11.62 -34.34 56.83
N VAL A 533 -11.69 -35.49 56.16
CA VAL A 533 -11.76 -35.62 54.70
C VAL A 533 -12.94 -36.52 54.32
N LEU A 534 -13.68 -36.11 53.29
CA LEU A 534 -14.73 -36.88 52.65
C LEU A 534 -14.39 -37.06 51.17
N LEU A 535 -14.19 -38.31 50.74
CA LEU A 535 -13.87 -38.68 49.36
C LEU A 535 -15.10 -39.32 48.73
N GLU A 536 -15.74 -38.63 47.80
CA GLU A 536 -16.88 -39.17 47.04
C GLU A 536 -16.38 -39.71 45.71
N ALA A 537 -16.52 -41.02 45.49
CA ALA A 537 -16.01 -41.66 44.30
C ALA A 537 -16.95 -42.73 43.75
N GLU A 538 -16.89 -42.91 42.43
CA GLU A 538 -17.63 -43.94 41.70
C GLU A 538 -16.65 -44.85 40.93
N ARG A 539 -16.96 -46.15 40.87
CA ARG A 539 -16.23 -47.13 40.02
C ARG A 539 -14.71 -47.08 40.21
N GLU A 540 -13.96 -46.65 39.19
CA GLU A 540 -12.49 -46.55 39.15
C GLU A 540 -11.95 -45.57 40.20
N GLY A 541 -12.74 -44.55 40.57
CA GLY A 541 -12.36 -43.61 41.63
C GLY A 541 -12.31 -44.24 43.03
N ARG A 542 -12.87 -45.44 43.24
CA ARG A 542 -12.85 -46.11 44.55
C ARG A 542 -11.45 -46.51 44.97
N ASP A 543 -10.68 -47.09 44.05
CA ASP A 543 -9.30 -47.49 44.33
C ASP A 543 -8.43 -46.25 44.59
N ALA A 544 -8.66 -45.17 43.82
CA ALA A 544 -8.02 -43.89 44.05
C ALA A 544 -8.42 -43.26 45.41
N ALA A 545 -9.67 -43.43 45.84
CA ALA A 545 -10.11 -42.96 47.17
C ALA A 545 -9.39 -43.71 48.29
N VAL A 546 -9.27 -45.04 48.16
CA VAL A 546 -8.52 -45.87 49.13
C VAL A 546 -7.04 -45.44 49.16
N ALA A 547 -6.41 -45.23 48.00
CA ALA A 547 -5.04 -44.75 47.90
C ALA A 547 -4.86 -43.37 48.58
N ALA A 548 -5.83 -42.46 48.42
CA ALA A 548 -5.83 -41.16 49.09
C ALA A 548 -5.99 -41.28 50.62
N LEU A 549 -6.84 -42.22 51.10
CA LEU A 549 -6.96 -42.53 52.54
C LEU A 549 -5.63 -43.05 53.09
N GLN A 550 -5.00 -44.02 52.42
CA GLN A 550 -3.70 -44.57 52.82
C GLN A 550 -2.63 -43.47 52.90
N THR A 551 -2.56 -42.61 51.89
CA THR A 551 -1.62 -41.48 51.84
C THR A 551 -1.86 -40.50 52.98
N SER A 552 -3.11 -40.13 53.23
CA SER A 552 -3.50 -39.22 54.34
C SER A 552 -3.12 -39.82 55.70
N MET A 553 -3.41 -41.11 55.90
CA MET A 553 -3.04 -41.84 57.12
C MET A 553 -1.53 -41.89 57.30
N LEU A 554 -0.78 -42.20 56.25
CA LEU A 554 0.67 -42.32 56.31
C LEU A 554 1.33 -40.96 56.56
N ARG A 555 0.85 -39.89 55.91
CA ARG A 555 1.30 -38.50 56.16
C ARG A 555 1.00 -38.03 57.59
N MET A 556 -0.15 -38.40 58.15
CA MET A 556 -0.44 -38.16 59.57
C MET A 556 0.50 -38.96 60.48
N LEU A 557 0.74 -40.24 60.16
CA LEU A 557 1.58 -41.12 60.95
C LEU A 557 3.05 -40.68 60.99
N THR A 558 3.59 -40.20 59.87
CA THR A 558 4.98 -39.73 59.78
C THR A 558 5.14 -38.26 60.18
N GLY A 559 4.08 -37.46 60.07
CA GLY A 559 4.10 -36.04 60.39
C GLY A 559 3.77 -35.69 61.84
N LEU A 560 3.06 -36.56 62.57
CA LEU A 560 2.76 -36.35 64.00
C LEU A 560 3.79 -37.03 64.92
N PRO A 561 4.04 -36.48 66.13
CA PRO A 561 4.92 -37.12 67.08
C PRO A 561 4.49 -38.56 67.40
N PRO A 562 5.42 -39.53 67.47
CA PRO A 562 5.09 -40.93 67.75
C PRO A 562 4.27 -41.08 69.04
N GLY A 563 3.21 -41.89 69.01
CA GLY A 563 2.32 -42.11 70.16
C GLY A 563 1.20 -41.08 70.34
N LYS A 564 1.21 -39.95 69.60
CA LYS A 564 0.13 -38.94 69.62
C LYS A 564 -1.00 -39.19 68.62
N LEU A 565 -0.94 -40.26 67.83
CA LEU A 565 -1.96 -40.61 66.83
C LEU A 565 -2.51 -42.01 67.09
N ARG A 566 -3.84 -42.15 67.09
CA ARG A 566 -4.54 -43.44 67.14
C ARG A 566 -5.46 -43.58 65.94
N LEU A 567 -5.38 -44.72 65.26
CA LEU A 567 -6.15 -45.01 64.05
C LEU A 567 -7.19 -46.09 64.34
N THR A 568 -8.45 -45.78 64.01
CA THR A 568 -9.55 -46.76 63.98
C THR A 568 -9.94 -46.99 62.53
N ILE A 569 -9.68 -48.18 61.99
CA ILE A 569 -9.85 -48.48 60.56
C ILE A 569 -11.07 -49.39 60.34
N ILE A 570 -11.95 -48.95 59.45
CA ILE A 570 -13.18 -49.65 59.05
C ILE A 570 -13.13 -49.86 57.53
N ASP A 571 -13.08 -51.12 57.10
CA ASP A 571 -13.05 -51.51 55.68
C ASP A 571 -13.99 -52.69 55.39
N PRO A 572 -15.31 -52.46 55.29
CA PRO A 572 -16.30 -53.50 55.11
C PRO A 572 -16.23 -54.19 53.73
N VAL A 573 -15.58 -53.58 52.73
CA VAL A 573 -15.54 -54.08 51.34
C VAL A 573 -14.20 -54.76 51.03
N GLY A 574 -13.07 -54.12 51.33
CA GLY A 574 -11.75 -54.67 51.07
C GLY A 574 -11.32 -55.75 52.06
N LEU A 575 -12.18 -56.08 53.03
CA LEU A 575 -11.94 -57.07 54.09
C LEU A 575 -10.63 -56.84 54.87
N GLY A 576 -10.13 -55.61 54.86
CA GLY A 576 -8.88 -55.20 55.50
C GLY A 576 -7.61 -55.38 54.68
N ASP A 577 -7.69 -55.88 53.43
CA ASP A 577 -6.51 -56.01 52.56
C ASP A 577 -5.90 -54.64 52.23
N ASN A 578 -6.77 -53.66 51.95
CA ASN A 578 -6.42 -52.27 51.64
C ASN A 578 -5.58 -51.59 52.72
N PHE A 579 -5.64 -52.01 53.98
CA PHE A 579 -4.91 -51.35 55.07
C PHE A 579 -3.99 -52.33 55.83
N SER A 580 -3.73 -53.50 55.23
CA SER A 580 -2.93 -54.57 55.83
C SER A 580 -1.52 -54.11 56.23
N ALA A 581 -0.89 -53.23 55.45
CA ALA A 581 0.44 -52.71 55.76
C ALA A 581 0.50 -51.92 57.08
N PHE A 582 -0.59 -51.25 57.48
CA PHE A 582 -0.66 -50.56 58.78
C PHE A 582 -0.78 -51.52 59.96
N MET A 583 -1.14 -52.79 59.73
CA MET A 583 -1.26 -53.78 60.80
C MET A 583 0.09 -54.15 61.42
N HIS A 584 1.19 -53.91 60.70
CA HIS A 584 2.53 -54.02 61.27
C HIS A 584 2.74 -53.08 62.47
N LEU A 585 1.98 -51.97 62.58
CA LEU A 585 2.03 -51.08 63.76
C LEU A 585 1.52 -51.76 65.03
N ALA A 586 0.54 -52.67 64.92
CA ALA A 586 -0.04 -53.33 66.08
C ALA A 586 0.99 -54.23 66.79
N ASP A 587 1.99 -54.74 66.06
CA ASP A 587 3.12 -55.48 66.64
C ASP A 587 4.01 -54.58 67.51
N PHE A 588 3.99 -53.26 67.29
CA PHE A 588 4.75 -52.29 68.06
C PHE A 588 3.94 -51.70 69.21
N ASP A 589 2.72 -51.23 68.94
CA ASP A 589 1.77 -50.75 69.94
C ASP A 589 0.32 -50.97 69.49
N GLU A 590 -0.39 -51.83 70.22
CA GLU A 590 -1.82 -52.13 70.02
C GLU A 590 -2.74 -50.90 70.19
N LEU A 591 -2.26 -49.79 70.76
CA LEU A 591 -3.01 -48.55 70.91
C LEU A 591 -2.95 -47.63 69.67
N LEU A 592 -1.95 -47.80 68.79
CA LEU A 592 -1.78 -46.98 67.58
C LEU A 592 -2.76 -47.38 66.49
N VAL A 593 -2.96 -48.69 66.30
CA VAL A 593 -3.99 -49.27 65.44
C VAL A 593 -4.67 -50.32 66.28
N SER A 594 -6.00 -50.33 66.32
CA SER A 594 -6.81 -51.19 67.20
C SER A 594 -6.72 -52.70 66.91
N GLY A 595 -5.53 -53.29 66.76
CA GLY A 595 -5.21 -54.71 66.57
C GLY A 595 -5.90 -55.47 65.42
N ARG A 596 -6.91 -54.87 64.79
CA ARG A 596 -7.82 -55.44 63.78
C ARG A 596 -8.41 -54.32 62.94
N ILE A 597 -8.72 -54.64 61.69
CA ILE A 597 -9.56 -53.83 60.79
C ILE A 597 -11.00 -54.32 60.93
N TRP A 598 -11.94 -53.41 61.12
CA TRP A 598 -13.34 -53.76 61.41
C TRP A 598 -14.17 -53.81 60.12
N THR A 599 -14.85 -54.93 59.90
CA THR A 599 -15.60 -55.19 58.66
C THR A 599 -17.08 -55.50 58.91
N GLU A 600 -17.41 -56.04 60.10
CA GLU A 600 -18.76 -56.44 60.50
C GLU A 600 -19.55 -55.29 61.14
N SER A 601 -20.85 -55.21 60.82
CA SER A 601 -21.74 -54.13 61.27
C SER A 601 -21.79 -53.96 62.80
N ALA A 602 -21.92 -55.05 63.56
CA ALA A 602 -21.97 -54.99 65.02
C ALA A 602 -20.67 -54.46 65.66
N HIS A 603 -19.53 -54.73 65.03
CA HIS A 603 -18.24 -54.21 65.48
C HIS A 603 -18.05 -52.74 65.11
N ILE A 604 -18.46 -52.34 63.90
CA ILE A 604 -18.50 -50.95 63.47
C ILE A 604 -19.30 -50.10 64.47
N ASP A 605 -20.51 -50.53 64.81
CA ASP A 605 -21.37 -49.87 65.79
C ASP A 605 -20.68 -49.67 67.15
N ARG A 606 -19.97 -50.71 67.63
CA ARG A 606 -19.25 -50.65 68.91
C ARG A 606 -18.08 -49.66 68.85
N GLN A 607 -17.30 -49.64 67.77
CA GLN A 607 -16.17 -48.71 67.66
C GLN A 607 -16.63 -47.26 67.59
N LEU A 608 -17.68 -46.96 66.83
CA LEU A 608 -18.27 -45.62 66.82
C LEU A 608 -18.86 -45.24 68.19
N ALA A 609 -19.38 -46.21 68.96
CA ALA A 609 -19.80 -45.99 70.34
C ALA A 609 -18.61 -45.56 71.21
N ASN A 610 -17.50 -46.31 71.15
CA ASN A 610 -16.30 -46.05 71.93
C ASN A 610 -15.71 -44.66 71.62
N LEU A 611 -15.70 -44.26 70.34
CA LEU A 611 -15.26 -42.92 69.93
C LEU A 611 -16.17 -41.83 70.47
N THR A 612 -17.49 -42.04 70.44
CA THR A 612 -18.47 -41.09 70.98
C THR A 612 -18.31 -40.95 72.50
N GLU A 613 -18.14 -42.06 73.23
CA GLU A 613 -17.88 -42.07 74.67
C GLU A 613 -16.55 -41.37 75.01
N HIS A 614 -15.51 -41.59 74.19
CA HIS A 614 -14.26 -40.85 74.33
C HIS A 614 -14.45 -39.34 74.16
N MET A 615 -15.18 -38.91 73.14
CA MET A 615 -15.49 -37.49 72.93
C MET A 615 -16.25 -36.89 74.13
N GLU A 616 -17.23 -37.62 74.69
CA GLU A 616 -17.95 -37.22 75.90
C GLU A 616 -16.99 -37.07 77.09
N ASN A 617 -16.08 -38.02 77.28
CA ASN A 617 -15.08 -37.98 78.36
C ASN A 617 -14.11 -36.80 78.20
N VAL A 618 -13.61 -36.55 77.00
CA VAL A 618 -12.74 -35.40 76.69
C VAL A 618 -13.46 -34.09 76.97
N PHE A 619 -14.69 -33.96 76.48
CA PHE A 619 -15.51 -32.77 76.67
C PHE A 619 -15.80 -32.51 78.16
N GLN A 620 -16.17 -33.56 78.90
CA GLN A 620 -16.53 -33.50 80.32
C GLN A 620 -15.32 -33.46 81.27
N THR A 621 -14.11 -33.83 80.84
CA THR A 621 -12.94 -33.90 81.73
C THR A 621 -11.97 -32.77 81.43
N TYR A 622 -11.66 -32.53 80.15
CA TYR A 622 -10.60 -31.62 79.72
C TYR A 622 -11.15 -30.26 79.27
N LEU A 623 -12.15 -30.23 78.39
CA LEU A 623 -12.58 -28.98 77.74
C LEU A 623 -13.38 -28.07 78.69
N ARG A 624 -14.43 -28.57 79.36
CA ARG A 624 -15.24 -27.82 80.37
C ARG A 624 -15.32 -26.30 80.08
N ASN A 625 -14.84 -25.47 81.02
CA ASN A 625 -14.71 -24.01 80.88
C ASN A 625 -13.22 -23.58 80.91
N GLN A 626 -12.28 -24.52 80.70
CA GLN A 626 -10.84 -24.26 80.82
C GLN A 626 -10.16 -24.17 79.46
N PHE A 627 -10.61 -24.96 78.48
CA PHE A 627 -10.04 -25.02 77.14
C PHE A 627 -11.17 -25.14 76.10
N GLU A 628 -11.09 -24.42 74.99
CA GLU A 628 -12.12 -24.45 73.94
C GLU A 628 -12.00 -25.71 73.07
N THR A 629 -10.76 -26.18 72.87
CA THR A 629 -10.40 -27.33 72.04
C THR A 629 -9.36 -28.22 72.72
N ILE A 630 -9.23 -29.47 72.27
CA ILE A 630 -8.22 -30.41 72.79
C ILE A 630 -6.80 -29.92 72.49
N GLU A 631 -6.63 -29.08 71.45
CA GLU A 631 -5.31 -28.56 71.09
C GLU A 631 -4.76 -27.66 72.19
N GLU A 632 -5.56 -26.72 72.66
CA GLU A 632 -5.18 -25.84 73.76
C GLU A 632 -4.86 -26.64 75.03
N TYR A 633 -5.61 -27.72 75.28
CA TYR A 633 -5.31 -28.64 76.37
C TYR A 633 -3.98 -29.36 76.14
N ASN A 634 -3.71 -29.87 74.94
CA ASN A 634 -2.51 -30.62 74.60
C ASN A 634 -1.24 -29.76 74.65
N GLU A 635 -1.30 -28.53 74.17
CA GLU A 635 -0.23 -27.54 74.30
C GLU A 635 0.09 -27.26 75.78
N TYR A 636 -0.94 -27.13 76.62
CA TYR A 636 -0.77 -26.95 78.06
C TYR A 636 -0.28 -28.22 78.78
N ALA A 637 -0.76 -29.39 78.37
CA ALA A 637 -0.48 -30.69 78.99
C ALA A 637 0.96 -31.16 78.76
N GLY A 638 1.56 -30.80 77.63
CA GLY A 638 2.92 -31.19 77.25
C GLY A 638 3.07 -32.71 77.14
N GLU A 639 3.85 -33.30 78.04
CA GLU A 639 4.14 -34.75 78.08
C GLU A 639 2.92 -35.63 78.38
N VAL A 640 1.84 -35.05 78.91
CA VAL A 640 0.58 -35.75 79.26
C VAL A 640 -0.55 -35.40 78.27
N ALA A 641 -0.20 -35.01 77.04
CA ALA A 641 -1.17 -34.70 75.99
C ALA A 641 -2.03 -35.93 75.63
N GLU A 642 -3.30 -35.69 75.32
CA GLU A 642 -4.21 -36.72 74.82
C GLU A 642 -3.94 -36.95 73.32
N PRO A 643 -3.78 -38.21 72.86
CA PRO A 643 -3.53 -38.49 71.46
C PRO A 643 -4.76 -38.22 70.58
N TYR A 644 -4.52 -37.72 69.37
CA TYR A 644 -5.56 -37.53 68.36
C TYR A 644 -6.07 -38.88 67.88
N GLN A 645 -7.38 -38.98 67.64
CA GLN A 645 -8.02 -40.18 67.10
C GLN A 645 -8.49 -39.92 65.68
N VAL A 646 -8.10 -40.78 64.75
CA VAL A 646 -8.55 -40.70 63.36
C VAL A 646 -9.36 -41.94 63.02
N LEU A 647 -10.63 -41.72 62.72
CA LEU A 647 -11.56 -42.72 62.22
C LEU A 647 -11.43 -42.79 60.69
N VAL A 648 -10.99 -43.92 60.19
CA VAL A 648 -10.86 -44.19 58.75
C VAL A 648 -11.98 -45.12 58.33
N VAL A 649 -12.80 -44.69 57.38
CA VAL A 649 -13.91 -45.48 56.83
C VAL A 649 -13.74 -45.58 55.32
N ALA A 650 -13.50 -46.78 54.82
CA ALA A 650 -13.49 -47.04 53.38
C ALA A 650 -14.87 -47.53 52.90
N ASN A 651 -15.29 -47.07 51.73
CA ASN A 651 -16.47 -47.55 51.02
C ASN A 651 -17.78 -47.47 51.84
N PHE A 652 -17.97 -46.37 52.59
CA PHE A 652 -19.26 -46.03 53.18
C PHE A 652 -20.34 -45.96 52.09
N PRO A 653 -21.58 -46.48 52.30
CA PRO A 653 -22.21 -46.87 53.56
C PRO A 653 -22.26 -48.39 53.87
N VAL A 654 -21.45 -49.24 53.24
CA VAL A 654 -21.54 -50.71 53.40
C VAL A 654 -21.43 -51.14 54.87
N ASN A 655 -22.33 -52.00 55.34
CA ASN A 655 -22.37 -52.53 56.72
C ASN A 655 -22.59 -51.48 57.84
N PHE A 656 -22.96 -50.24 57.52
CA PHE A 656 -23.36 -49.26 58.52
C PHE A 656 -24.85 -49.39 58.86
N SER A 657 -25.16 -49.48 60.16
CA SER A 657 -26.53 -49.42 60.67
C SER A 657 -27.00 -47.96 60.83
N ASP A 658 -28.31 -47.73 60.97
CA ASP A 658 -28.85 -46.39 61.22
C ASP A 658 -28.26 -45.74 62.49
N THR A 659 -27.91 -46.55 63.51
CA THR A 659 -27.26 -46.06 64.72
C THR A 659 -25.80 -45.68 64.48
N ALA A 660 -25.07 -46.48 63.69
CA ALA A 660 -23.70 -46.21 63.30
C ALA A 660 -23.61 -44.88 62.53
N VAL A 661 -24.52 -44.66 61.59
CA VAL A 661 -24.58 -43.44 60.75
C VAL A 661 -24.78 -42.19 61.60
N ARG A 662 -25.73 -42.21 62.55
CA ARG A 662 -25.95 -41.08 63.47
C ARG A 662 -24.72 -40.78 64.32
N ARG A 663 -24.02 -41.81 64.78
CA ARG A 663 -22.75 -41.64 65.52
C ARG A 663 -21.66 -41.07 64.64
N LEU A 664 -21.52 -41.53 63.40
CA LEU A 664 -20.57 -40.99 62.42
C LEU A 664 -20.79 -39.49 62.20
N VAL A 665 -22.05 -39.04 62.02
CA VAL A 665 -22.39 -37.61 61.91
C VAL A 665 -22.04 -36.83 63.18
N SER A 666 -22.31 -37.39 64.36
CA SER A 666 -21.92 -36.77 65.63
C SER A 666 -20.40 -36.63 65.75
N ILE A 667 -19.65 -37.62 65.31
CA ILE A 667 -18.18 -37.59 65.28
C ILE A 667 -17.69 -36.56 64.27
N ALA A 668 -18.25 -36.50 63.06
CA ALA A 668 -17.85 -35.52 62.05
C ALA A 668 -18.10 -34.08 62.52
N SER A 669 -19.27 -33.81 63.13
CA SER A 669 -19.68 -32.47 63.54
C SER A 669 -18.95 -31.92 64.76
N SER A 670 -18.72 -32.75 65.79
CA SER A 670 -18.15 -32.31 67.08
C SER A 670 -16.78 -32.92 67.40
N GLY A 671 -16.30 -33.86 66.60
CA GLY A 671 -15.08 -34.63 66.86
C GLY A 671 -13.82 -33.77 66.86
N ALA A 672 -13.68 -32.82 65.92
CA ALA A 672 -12.46 -32.03 65.76
C ALA A 672 -12.08 -31.27 67.06
N ARG A 673 -13.07 -30.74 67.79
CA ARG A 673 -12.86 -30.07 69.08
C ARG A 673 -12.31 -31.00 70.15
N CYS A 674 -12.65 -32.29 70.07
CA CYS A 674 -12.17 -33.34 70.98
C CYS A 674 -10.95 -34.10 70.42
N GLY A 675 -10.36 -33.67 69.30
CA GLY A 675 -9.21 -34.35 68.68
C GLY A 675 -9.56 -35.60 67.88
N VAL A 676 -10.83 -35.74 67.50
CA VAL A 676 -11.32 -36.87 66.70
C VAL A 676 -11.61 -36.41 65.28
N TYR A 677 -10.92 -36.99 64.30
CA TYR A 677 -11.05 -36.67 62.87
C TYR A 677 -11.56 -37.85 62.08
N THR A 678 -12.19 -37.58 60.94
CA THR A 678 -12.77 -38.61 60.08
C THR A 678 -12.17 -38.55 58.68
N LEU A 679 -11.66 -39.69 58.19
CA LEU A 679 -11.25 -39.88 56.80
C LEU A 679 -12.21 -40.91 56.18
N VAL A 680 -13.18 -40.43 55.40
CA VAL A 680 -14.28 -41.27 54.90
C VAL A 680 -14.26 -41.29 53.38
N SER A 681 -14.24 -42.48 52.77
CA SER A 681 -14.61 -42.64 51.36
C SER A 681 -16.04 -43.14 51.22
N VAL A 682 -16.77 -42.54 50.29
CA VAL A 682 -18.18 -42.81 49.99
C VAL A 682 -18.26 -43.39 48.58
N ASP A 683 -18.92 -44.54 48.47
CA ASP A 683 -19.30 -45.13 47.18
C ASP A 683 -20.65 -44.54 46.76
N SER A 684 -20.63 -43.53 45.87
CA SER A 684 -21.83 -42.81 45.44
C SER A 684 -22.81 -43.69 44.65
N HIS A 685 -22.41 -44.90 44.26
CA HIS A 685 -23.26 -45.85 43.55
C HIS A 685 -24.18 -46.67 44.49
N GLN A 686 -23.94 -46.60 45.80
CA GLN A 686 -24.72 -47.35 46.79
C GLN A 686 -25.87 -46.53 47.36
N GLN A 687 -26.93 -47.22 47.78
CA GLN A 687 -28.06 -46.56 48.43
C GLN A 687 -27.66 -46.10 49.82
N LEU A 688 -27.81 -44.81 50.08
CA LEU A 688 -27.60 -44.23 51.40
C LEU A 688 -28.66 -44.76 52.41
N PRO A 689 -28.32 -44.87 53.69
CA PRO A 689 -29.23 -45.30 54.76
C PRO A 689 -30.49 -44.42 54.86
N HIS A 690 -31.58 -44.97 55.41
CA HIS A 690 -32.85 -44.25 55.49
C HIS A 690 -32.74 -43.08 56.48
N ASN A 691 -33.24 -41.89 56.09
CA ASN A 691 -33.15 -40.64 56.86
C ASN A 691 -31.72 -40.11 57.12
N PHE A 692 -30.78 -40.38 56.22
CA PHE A 692 -29.45 -39.78 56.23
C PHE A 692 -29.25 -38.88 55.02
N ASP A 693 -28.77 -37.66 55.24
CA ASP A 693 -28.31 -36.76 54.18
C ASP A 693 -26.78 -36.73 54.20
N LEU A 694 -26.16 -36.96 53.04
CA LEU A 694 -24.70 -36.89 52.91
C LEU A 694 -24.19 -35.47 53.18
N GLU A 695 -25.05 -34.45 53.01
CA GLU A 695 -24.72 -33.06 53.31
C GLU A 695 -24.32 -32.84 54.78
N ASP A 696 -24.85 -33.65 55.70
CA ASP A 696 -24.47 -33.62 57.13
C ASP A 696 -22.98 -33.96 57.34
N LEU A 697 -22.36 -34.73 56.44
CA LEU A 697 -20.92 -35.00 56.48
C LEU A 697 -20.11 -33.95 55.71
N ARG A 698 -20.63 -33.48 54.56
CA ARG A 698 -19.93 -32.49 53.71
C ARG A 698 -19.66 -31.18 54.44
N GLN A 699 -20.59 -30.72 55.28
CA GLN A 699 -20.41 -29.46 56.03
C GLN A 699 -19.22 -29.49 57.00
N HIS A 700 -18.85 -30.68 57.48
CA HIS A 700 -17.86 -30.88 58.55
C HIS A 700 -16.53 -31.50 58.08
N ALA A 701 -16.35 -31.73 56.77
CA ALA A 701 -15.14 -32.31 56.21
C ALA A 701 -14.65 -31.52 54.97
N ASN A 702 -13.37 -31.69 54.62
CA ASN A 702 -12.88 -31.30 53.31
C ASN A 702 -13.38 -32.31 52.29
N CYS A 703 -14.25 -31.89 51.40
CA CYS A 703 -14.92 -32.76 50.44
C CYS A 703 -14.15 -32.80 49.12
N LEU A 704 -13.86 -34.00 48.61
CA LEU A 704 -13.26 -34.22 47.30
C LEU A 704 -14.14 -35.18 46.51
N THR A 705 -14.51 -34.78 45.30
CA THR A 705 -15.38 -35.59 44.42
C THR A 705 -14.60 -36.08 43.22
N TRP A 706 -14.81 -37.34 42.85
CA TRP A 706 -14.26 -37.91 41.63
C TRP A 706 -14.93 -37.32 40.38
N VAL A 707 -14.16 -36.66 39.52
CA VAL A 707 -14.65 -36.04 38.28
C VAL A 707 -13.71 -36.41 37.13
N GLY A 708 -14.20 -37.22 36.18
CA GLY A 708 -13.40 -37.74 35.09
C GLY A 708 -12.41 -38.80 35.57
N ASP A 709 -11.14 -38.43 35.66
CA ASP A 709 -9.99 -39.28 36.02
C ASP A 709 -9.23 -38.81 37.28
N ARG A 710 -9.78 -37.82 38.01
CA ARG A 710 -9.13 -37.22 39.19
C ARG A 710 -10.13 -36.76 40.24
N PHE A 711 -9.62 -36.46 41.43
CA PHE A 711 -10.39 -35.76 42.46
C PHE A 711 -10.40 -34.25 42.22
N ALA A 712 -11.58 -33.65 42.38
CA ALA A 712 -11.76 -32.21 42.45
C ALA A 712 -12.11 -31.82 43.88
N TRP A 713 -11.42 -30.83 44.44
CA TRP A 713 -11.70 -30.32 45.78
C TRP A 713 -12.98 -29.48 45.75
N GLN A 714 -13.96 -29.78 46.59
CA GLN A 714 -15.21 -29.01 46.68
C GLN A 714 -15.03 -27.81 47.62
N ASP A 715 -14.20 -26.87 47.19
CA ASP A 715 -13.97 -25.58 47.86
C ASP A 715 -14.42 -24.43 46.96
N GLN A 716 -15.07 -23.42 47.54
CA GLN A 716 -15.61 -22.29 46.79
C GLN A 716 -14.54 -21.52 46.00
N GLN A 717 -13.29 -21.50 46.47
CA GLN A 717 -12.20 -20.72 45.89
C GLN A 717 -11.12 -21.60 45.24
N LEU A 718 -10.89 -22.81 45.76
CA LEU A 718 -9.87 -23.74 45.25
C LEU A 718 -10.43 -24.80 44.30
N GLY A 719 -11.74 -25.00 44.21
CA GLY A 719 -12.31 -26.16 43.52
C GLY A 719 -12.17 -26.20 41.99
N TRP A 720 -11.74 -25.09 41.37
CA TRP A 720 -11.40 -25.06 39.96
C TRP A 720 -9.96 -25.52 39.68
N LEU A 721 -9.11 -25.59 40.72
CA LEU A 721 -7.72 -26.00 40.59
C LEU A 721 -7.63 -27.52 40.39
N PRO A 722 -6.91 -28.00 39.37
CA PRO A 722 -6.54 -29.40 39.26
C PRO A 722 -5.76 -29.84 40.51
N LEU A 723 -6.26 -30.88 41.17
CA LEU A 723 -5.60 -31.51 42.30
C LEU A 723 -4.97 -32.82 41.85
N SER A 724 -3.69 -32.98 42.15
CA SER A 724 -2.99 -34.27 42.09
C SER A 724 -2.75 -34.74 43.51
N ILE A 725 -3.44 -35.81 43.92
CA ILE A 725 -3.21 -36.45 45.22
C ILE A 725 -1.93 -37.28 45.10
N GLU A 726 -1.08 -37.20 46.12
CA GLU A 726 0.12 -38.02 46.18
C GLU A 726 -0.25 -39.51 46.26
N PRO A 727 0.32 -40.40 45.42
CA PRO A 727 0.06 -41.81 45.53
C PRO A 727 0.73 -42.40 46.78
N PRO A 728 0.19 -43.50 47.33
CA PRO A 728 0.85 -44.25 48.39
C PRO A 728 2.19 -44.79 47.87
N PRO A 729 3.18 -44.99 48.76
CA PRO A 729 4.47 -45.55 48.37
C PRO A 729 4.37 -46.99 47.90
N GLU A 730 5.42 -47.47 47.23
CA GLU A 730 5.51 -48.87 46.83
C GLU A 730 5.41 -49.79 48.06
N PRO A 731 4.83 -51.00 47.96
CA PRO A 731 4.55 -51.85 49.12
C PRO A 731 5.76 -52.12 50.03
N THR A 732 6.96 -52.22 49.46
CA THR A 732 8.20 -52.39 50.22
C THR A 732 8.58 -51.14 51.00
N GLU A 733 8.47 -49.96 50.38
CA GLU A 733 8.75 -48.68 51.03
C GLU A 733 7.73 -48.42 52.15
N PHE A 734 6.46 -48.72 51.89
CA PHE A 734 5.38 -48.59 52.86
C PHE A 734 5.68 -49.33 54.17
N VAL A 735 6.04 -50.62 54.07
CA VAL A 735 6.34 -51.47 55.23
C VAL A 735 7.54 -50.94 56.02
N GLU A 736 8.61 -50.49 55.34
CA GLU A 736 9.78 -49.92 56.01
C GLU A 736 9.45 -48.61 56.74
N ILE A 737 8.67 -47.71 56.13
CA ILE A 737 8.23 -46.46 56.77
C ILE A 737 7.40 -46.78 58.03
N VAL A 738 6.40 -47.65 57.89
CA VAL A 738 5.53 -48.05 59.00
C VAL A 738 6.34 -48.67 60.15
N ARG A 739 7.31 -49.53 59.82
CA ARG A 739 8.20 -50.14 60.79
C ARG A 739 9.07 -49.09 61.51
N ALA A 740 9.64 -48.14 60.77
CA ALA A 740 10.45 -47.07 61.33
C ALA A 740 9.65 -46.22 62.34
N VAL A 741 8.40 -45.88 62.02
CA VAL A 741 7.51 -45.18 62.95
C VAL A 741 7.19 -46.05 64.17
N GLY A 742 6.84 -47.33 63.94
CA GLY A 742 6.50 -48.27 65.01
C GLY A 742 7.64 -48.50 66.00
N GLU A 743 8.88 -48.62 65.53
CA GLU A 743 10.08 -48.74 66.39
C GLU A 743 10.25 -47.52 67.31
N GLN A 744 10.05 -46.30 66.80
CA GLN A 744 10.13 -45.07 67.61
C GLN A 744 8.97 -44.93 68.60
N ALA A 745 7.76 -45.36 68.23
CA ALA A 745 6.58 -45.24 69.09
C ALA A 745 6.64 -46.14 70.34
N ARG A 746 7.39 -47.26 70.30
CA ARG A 746 7.58 -48.15 71.47
C ARG A 746 8.22 -47.42 72.65
N ASP A 747 9.16 -46.53 72.37
CA ASP A 747 9.94 -45.83 73.40
C ASP A 747 9.14 -44.67 74.04
N THR A 748 8.18 -44.07 73.31
CA THR A 748 7.33 -42.97 73.80
C THR A 748 6.30 -43.40 74.86
N ARG A 749 6.07 -44.71 75.04
CA ARG A 749 5.08 -45.22 76.01
C ARG A 749 5.41 -44.86 77.47
N ARG A 750 6.65 -44.47 77.73
CA ARG A 750 7.12 -44.06 79.05
C ARG A 750 6.92 -42.55 79.21
N VAL A 751 5.71 -42.15 79.63
CA VAL A 751 5.45 -40.77 80.04
C VAL A 751 6.25 -40.49 81.32
N GLU A 752 7.43 -39.90 81.19
CA GLU A 752 8.28 -39.51 82.31
C GLU A 752 7.96 -38.07 82.74
N VAL A 753 7.11 -37.93 83.75
CA VAL A 753 6.80 -36.61 84.31
C VAL A 753 7.95 -36.16 85.21
N SER A 754 8.57 -35.01 84.93
CA SER A 754 9.63 -34.45 85.78
C SER A 754 9.18 -34.27 87.24
N PHE A 755 10.05 -34.66 88.18
CA PHE A 755 9.83 -34.53 89.62
C PHE A 755 9.66 -33.06 90.04
N ASP A 756 10.26 -32.11 89.33
CA ASP A 756 10.13 -30.67 89.60
C ASP A 756 8.68 -30.17 89.54
N ARG A 757 7.78 -30.90 88.86
CA ARG A 757 6.35 -30.57 88.77
C ARG A 757 5.59 -30.83 90.07
N VAL A 758 6.08 -31.74 90.91
CA VAL A 758 5.46 -32.11 92.20
C VAL A 758 6.24 -31.57 93.39
N ALA A 759 7.53 -31.27 93.20
CA ALA A 759 8.38 -30.64 94.19
C ALA A 759 7.99 -29.16 94.41
N PRO A 760 8.12 -28.62 95.64
CA PRO A 760 8.00 -27.18 95.87
C PRO A 760 9.13 -26.41 95.21
N ALA A 761 8.93 -25.12 94.93
CA ALA A 761 10.05 -24.25 94.58
C ALA A 761 11.02 -24.15 95.78
N PRO A 762 12.34 -23.90 95.57
CA PRO A 762 13.30 -23.79 96.67
C PRO A 762 12.93 -22.77 97.76
N GLU A 763 12.19 -21.72 97.40
CA GLU A 763 11.69 -20.68 98.31
C GLU A 763 10.51 -21.17 99.19
N GLU A 764 9.84 -22.25 98.78
CA GLU A 764 8.67 -22.84 99.43
C GLU A 764 9.03 -24.11 100.23
N TYR A 765 10.31 -24.43 100.33
CA TYR A 765 10.77 -25.57 101.13
C TYR A 765 10.33 -25.40 102.59
N TRP A 766 9.79 -26.48 103.15
CA TRP A 766 9.24 -26.53 104.51
C TRP A 766 8.10 -25.53 104.77
N GLY A 767 7.42 -25.07 103.69
CA GLY A 767 6.33 -24.11 103.79
C GLY A 767 4.99 -24.69 104.25
N ARG A 768 4.83 -26.03 104.33
CA ARG A 768 3.58 -26.67 104.79
C ARG A 768 3.61 -26.97 106.29
N ASP A 769 2.42 -27.19 106.86
CA ASP A 769 2.20 -27.42 108.29
C ASP A 769 1.44 -28.73 108.51
N SER A 770 2.09 -29.71 109.14
CA SER A 770 1.54 -31.07 109.33
C SER A 770 0.47 -31.18 110.43
N ARG A 771 0.21 -30.12 111.21
CA ARG A 771 -0.67 -30.18 112.40
C ARG A 771 -2.12 -30.58 112.10
N ARG A 772 -2.62 -30.31 110.90
CA ARG A 772 -3.99 -30.63 110.47
C ARG A 772 -4.06 -31.85 109.58
N SER A 773 -3.16 -31.91 108.61
CA SER A 773 -3.05 -32.98 107.63
C SER A 773 -1.65 -32.97 107.03
N LEU A 774 -1.24 -34.13 106.54
CA LEU A 774 -0.06 -34.29 105.69
C LEU A 774 -0.56 -34.45 104.26
N ASP A 775 -0.47 -33.35 103.53
CA ASP A 775 -0.86 -33.22 102.13
C ASP A 775 0.40 -33.20 101.27
N VAL A 776 0.56 -34.19 100.38
CA VAL A 776 1.79 -34.38 99.61
C VAL A 776 1.46 -34.65 98.14
N PRO A 777 1.92 -33.83 97.20
CA PRO A 777 1.78 -34.10 95.78
C PRO A 777 2.55 -35.38 95.41
N LEU A 778 1.87 -36.34 94.78
CA LEU A 778 2.48 -37.60 94.33
C LEU A 778 2.77 -37.64 92.84
N GLY A 779 2.02 -36.87 92.07
CA GLY A 779 1.99 -36.92 90.61
C GLY A 779 0.90 -36.02 90.06
N ARG A 780 0.60 -36.12 88.77
CA ARG A 780 -0.49 -35.38 88.13
C ARG A 780 -1.68 -36.29 87.86
N ALA A 781 -2.89 -35.73 87.98
CA ALA A 781 -4.13 -36.29 87.46
C ALA A 781 -4.57 -35.40 86.27
N GLY A 782 -4.22 -35.81 85.06
CA GLY A 782 -4.34 -34.97 83.86
C GLY A 782 -3.32 -33.83 83.83
N ALA A 783 -3.57 -32.78 83.05
CA ALA A 783 -2.62 -31.67 82.88
C ALA A 783 -2.57 -30.69 84.05
N THR A 784 -3.69 -30.33 84.68
CA THR A 784 -3.73 -29.18 85.60
C THR A 784 -3.66 -29.57 87.07
N LYS A 785 -4.06 -30.78 87.43
CA LYS A 785 -4.30 -31.16 88.82
C LYS A 785 -3.16 -32.00 89.38
N LEU A 786 -2.57 -31.54 90.48
CA LEU A 786 -1.72 -32.39 91.31
C LEU A 786 -2.60 -33.42 92.03
N GLN A 787 -2.18 -34.68 91.98
CA GLN A 787 -2.77 -35.72 92.79
C GLN A 787 -2.05 -35.73 94.13
N ASP A 788 -2.71 -35.15 95.13
CA ASP A 788 -2.22 -35.15 96.50
C ASP A 788 -2.58 -36.46 97.21
N LEU A 789 -1.66 -36.90 98.06
CA LEU A 789 -1.92 -37.82 99.15
C LEU A 789 -2.29 -37.02 100.39
N HIS A 790 -3.46 -37.29 100.95
CA HIS A 790 -3.95 -36.64 102.16
C HIS A 790 -3.96 -37.63 103.32
N LEU A 791 -3.19 -37.35 104.36
CA LEU A 791 -3.15 -38.12 105.61
C LEU A 791 -3.46 -37.23 106.82
N GLY A 792 -3.99 -37.82 107.89
CA GLY A 792 -4.27 -37.11 109.15
C GLY A 792 -5.71 -36.59 109.29
N SER A 793 -6.50 -36.58 108.21
CA SER A 793 -7.90 -36.14 108.22
C SER A 793 -8.88 -37.33 108.28
N GLY A 794 -9.85 -37.26 109.21
CA GLY A 794 -10.87 -38.30 109.39
C GLY A 794 -10.26 -39.69 109.63
N THR A 795 -10.67 -40.69 108.85
CA THR A 795 -10.15 -42.06 108.89
C THR A 795 -8.93 -42.29 108.00
N SER A 796 -8.49 -41.30 107.23
CA SER A 796 -7.37 -41.42 106.28
C SER A 796 -6.03 -41.24 107.01
N GLN A 797 -5.60 -42.27 107.72
CA GLN A 797 -4.35 -42.25 108.51
C GLN A 797 -3.23 -43.10 107.87
N HIS A 798 -3.57 -44.00 106.94
CA HIS A 798 -2.65 -44.99 106.38
C HIS A 798 -2.83 -45.17 104.88
N VAL A 799 -1.77 -45.61 104.19
CA VAL A 799 -1.77 -45.89 102.74
C VAL A 799 -1.27 -47.30 102.49
N LEU A 800 -1.94 -48.02 101.61
CA LEU A 800 -1.47 -49.30 101.06
C LEU A 800 -1.14 -49.12 99.58
N ILE A 801 0.08 -49.48 99.19
CA ILE A 801 0.54 -49.43 97.79
C ILE A 801 0.82 -50.85 97.32
N ALA A 802 0.10 -51.29 96.30
CA ALA A 802 0.23 -52.62 95.71
C ALA A 802 0.59 -52.53 94.23
N GLY A 803 1.51 -53.39 93.77
CA GLY A 803 1.95 -53.43 92.38
C GLY A 803 2.86 -54.62 92.09
N LYS A 804 2.85 -55.10 90.85
CA LYS A 804 3.74 -56.17 90.37
C LYS A 804 5.19 -55.67 90.30
N THR A 805 6.18 -56.56 90.23
CA THR A 805 7.59 -56.17 90.00
C THR A 805 7.70 -55.31 88.73
N GLY A 806 8.42 -54.19 88.82
CA GLY A 806 8.56 -53.24 87.69
C GLY A 806 7.46 -52.17 87.60
N SER A 807 6.41 -52.23 88.42
CA SER A 807 5.30 -51.23 88.42
C SER A 807 5.68 -49.85 89.00
N GLY A 808 6.93 -49.62 89.38
CA GLY A 808 7.37 -48.33 89.93
C GLY A 808 7.09 -48.12 91.42
N LYS A 809 6.67 -49.16 92.18
CA LYS A 809 6.42 -49.05 93.64
C LYS A 809 7.58 -48.43 94.43
N SER A 810 8.81 -48.85 94.16
CA SER A 810 10.00 -48.30 94.83
C SER A 810 10.20 -46.83 94.49
N SER A 811 10.12 -46.48 93.20
CA SER A 811 10.20 -45.09 92.73
C SER A 811 9.12 -44.21 93.36
N PHE A 812 7.89 -44.70 93.47
CA PHE A 812 6.80 -43.99 94.14
C PHE A 812 7.10 -43.71 95.63
N LEU A 813 7.66 -44.70 96.35
CA LEU A 813 8.06 -44.49 97.75
C LEU A 813 9.16 -43.44 97.87
N HIS A 814 10.15 -43.44 96.97
CA HIS A 814 11.17 -42.38 96.91
C HIS A 814 10.56 -41.01 96.65
N THR A 815 9.67 -40.89 95.65
CA THR A 815 8.95 -39.63 95.36
C THR A 815 8.18 -39.14 96.58
N LEU A 816 7.44 -40.02 97.26
CA LEU A 816 6.70 -39.69 98.47
C LEU A 816 7.62 -39.19 99.60
N ILE A 817 8.69 -39.94 99.92
CA ILE A 817 9.64 -39.57 100.99
C ILE A 817 10.31 -38.23 100.67
N THR A 818 10.76 -38.06 99.43
CA THR A 818 11.42 -36.82 98.99
C THR A 818 10.45 -35.64 99.04
N ASN A 819 9.23 -35.77 98.51
CA ASN A 819 8.26 -34.66 98.56
C ASN A 819 7.84 -34.31 99.99
N VAL A 820 7.62 -35.29 100.87
CA VAL A 820 7.36 -35.00 102.30
C VAL A 820 8.53 -34.22 102.91
N SER A 821 9.78 -34.63 102.65
CA SER A 821 10.98 -33.96 103.15
C SER A 821 11.16 -32.54 102.62
N LEU A 822 10.65 -32.25 101.41
CA LEU A 822 10.71 -30.93 100.80
C LEU A 822 9.58 -30.00 101.29
N TYR A 823 8.37 -30.53 101.54
CA TYR A 823 7.22 -29.72 101.93
C TYR A 823 7.12 -29.46 103.44
N TYR A 824 7.63 -30.37 104.29
CA TYR A 824 7.49 -30.29 105.75
C TYR A 824 8.85 -30.21 106.44
N ASP A 825 8.92 -29.37 107.48
CA ASP A 825 10.10 -29.22 108.32
C ASP A 825 10.41 -30.53 109.09
N PRO A 826 11.70 -30.90 109.29
CA PRO A 826 12.06 -32.08 110.07
C PRO A 826 11.52 -32.11 111.50
N ASP A 827 11.23 -30.95 112.12
CA ASP A 827 10.58 -30.89 113.44
C ASP A 827 9.10 -31.32 113.41
N GLN A 828 8.52 -31.46 112.21
CA GLN A 828 7.11 -31.81 112.00
C GLN A 828 6.89 -33.25 111.56
N VAL A 829 7.87 -33.89 110.92
CA VAL A 829 7.72 -35.25 110.34
C VAL A 829 9.02 -36.06 110.49
N GLU A 830 8.90 -37.24 111.09
CA GLU A 830 9.99 -38.22 111.19
C GLU A 830 9.72 -39.45 110.29
N PHE A 831 10.76 -39.97 109.65
CA PHE A 831 10.67 -41.19 108.84
C PHE A 831 11.25 -42.40 109.56
N TYR A 832 10.47 -43.47 109.64
CA TYR A 832 10.91 -44.79 110.07
C TYR A 832 10.80 -45.74 108.88
N LEU A 833 11.89 -45.87 108.12
CA LEU A 833 11.92 -46.64 106.88
C LEU A 833 12.33 -48.10 107.16
N ILE A 834 11.39 -49.04 106.92
CA ILE A 834 11.61 -50.48 107.13
C ILE A 834 11.54 -51.20 105.78
N ASP A 835 12.69 -51.73 105.33
CA ASP A 835 12.78 -52.58 104.13
C ASP A 835 13.09 -54.03 104.54
N PHE A 836 12.10 -54.91 104.41
CA PHE A 836 12.25 -56.35 104.69
C PHE A 836 13.15 -57.08 103.68
N LYS A 837 13.53 -56.44 102.57
CA LYS A 837 14.31 -57.05 101.49
C LYS A 837 15.75 -56.54 101.48
N LYS A 838 16.66 -57.24 102.17
CA LYS A 838 18.12 -57.02 102.14
C LYS A 838 18.61 -55.58 102.47
N GLY A 839 17.72 -54.65 102.84
CA GLY A 839 18.06 -53.29 103.28
C GLY A 839 18.71 -52.40 102.22
N VAL A 840 18.40 -52.63 100.94
CA VAL A 840 19.06 -51.90 99.83
C VAL A 840 18.24 -50.72 99.33
N GLU A 841 16.91 -50.74 99.44
CA GLU A 841 16.04 -49.75 98.80
C GLU A 841 16.23 -48.34 99.39
N PHE A 842 16.26 -48.22 100.72
CA PHE A 842 16.34 -46.91 101.40
C PHE A 842 17.75 -46.50 101.81
N LYS A 843 18.79 -47.18 101.32
CA LYS A 843 20.19 -46.89 101.68
C LYS A 843 20.59 -45.43 101.36
N THR A 844 19.98 -44.81 100.36
CA THR A 844 20.27 -43.41 99.97
C THR A 844 19.92 -42.38 101.05
N TYR A 845 19.06 -42.71 102.02
CA TYR A 845 18.62 -41.81 103.09
C TYR A 845 19.38 -41.99 104.41
N VAL A 846 20.35 -42.91 104.45
CA VAL A 846 21.17 -43.26 105.62
C VAL A 846 22.64 -43.06 105.28
#